data_AF-A0A195DUP8-F1
#
_entry.id   AF-A0A195DUP8-F1
#
_cell.length_a   1.000
_cell.length_b   1.000
_cell.length_c   1.000
_cell.angle_alpha   90.00
_cell.angle_beta   90.00
_cell.angle_gamma   90.00
#
_symmetry.space_group_name_H-M   'P 1'
#
loop_
_entity.id
_entity.type
_entity.pdbx_description
1 polymer ?
#
loop_
_entity_poly.entity_id
_entity_poly.type
_entity_poly.pdbx_seq_one_letter_code
_entity_poly.pdbx_strand_id
1 'polypeptide(L)'
;MGENVQGTFVSEKISKIRWQFGNFAEAKNFLTGSWDNPVNKITYWTFKTNYDEESYPVVLSSYSFLGDVTELKFISKDFFVAASSLGSIRLLQIDEDTCTEFKEHMAWEFIHSFKTTDYASCTALSNFEQDIASVGEDGKLNLLTVAEKKPVRIIGNADSCSIYCVDFLKHNEVLTGNSRGHMKVWDLRNDRDIPATTFMLSDQVKTAATSITHHPTQRHIVVAGGDDGSLTVWDLRQNTYPMSQLNAHTKAVSEILFHQDRPDNLFTCSVSGELWHWNNAQSSKLKLDSADMHWLNTISTNGKVNVTSLCAAMHKPINSIDINRSTLLFGCDNEAMDGTATNNATTPGTTVAKSQVQFNPYTMLPYTPRYYELYKKRITLPVFEYRTDFMRLLSQHQCIVLVGETGSGKTTQIPQWCVEYSRSIGSKGVACTQPRRVAAMSVAQRVSEEMDVALGQEVGYSIRFEDCSSPRTVLKYMTDGMLLREGMSDPMLDAYQVILLDEAHERTLATDLLMGVLKEVIKQRPDLKLVIMSATLDAGKFQQYFDNAPLMNVPGRTHPVEIFYTPEPERDYLEAAIRTVIQIQMCEEIPGDLLLFLTGQEEIEEACKRIKREMDNLGPEVGELKCIPLYSTLPPNLQQRIFEPAPPTKTNGAIGRKVVVSTNIAETSLTIDGVVFVIDPGFAKQKVYNPRIRVESLLVSPISKASAQQRAGRAGRTRPGKCFRLYTEKAYKNEMQDNTYPEILRSNLGSVVLQLKKLGIDDLVHFDFMDPPAPETLMRALELLNYLAALDDDGNLTDLGAVMAEFPLDPQLAKMLIASCNHNCSNEILSITAMLSVPQCFVRPNESKKAADDAKMKFAHIDGDHLTLLNVYHSFKQHMDDVQWCYDNYVNYRSLKSGDNVRQQLSRIMDRFVLKRTSTDFNSKDYYINIRKALVNGFFMQVAHLERTGHYLTIKDNQVVQLHPSSCLDHKPEWVIYNEFVLTTKNYIRTVTDIKPDWLLMIAPQYYDLQNFPQCEAKRQLELTQAKLDSKQYQEGF
;
A
#
# COMPACT_ATOMS: atom_id res chain seq x y z
N MET A 1 -42.43 23.89 -23.09
CA MET A 1 -41.84 25.25 -23.05
C MET A 1 -41.55 25.59 -21.60
N GLY A 2 -40.45 25.04 -21.05
CA GLY A 2 -39.87 25.48 -19.79
C GLY A 2 -38.59 26.21 -20.16
N GLU A 3 -38.72 27.49 -20.52
CA GLU A 3 -37.65 28.30 -21.05
C GLU A 3 -36.67 28.73 -19.95
N ASN A 4 -35.41 28.38 -20.19
CA ASN A 4 -34.19 29.13 -19.88
C ASN A 4 -33.78 29.27 -18.41
N VAL A 5 -33.27 28.17 -17.85
CA VAL A 5 -32.11 28.22 -16.97
C VAL A 5 -30.86 28.00 -17.82
N GLN A 6 -30.25 29.08 -18.33
CA GLN A 6 -28.97 29.01 -19.05
C GLN A 6 -27.84 28.79 -18.04
N GLY A 7 -27.23 27.61 -18.08
CA GLY A 7 -26.12 27.17 -17.24
C GLY A 7 -24.77 27.49 -17.88
N THR A 8 -23.86 28.27 -17.27
CA THR A 8 -22.49 28.40 -17.79
C THR A 8 -21.38 27.88 -16.87
N PHE A 9 -20.41 27.14 -17.38
CA PHE A 9 -19.50 26.36 -16.51
C PHE A 9 -18.17 27.09 -16.29
N VAL A 10 -17.66 27.03 -15.05
CA VAL A 10 -16.32 27.51 -14.65
C VAL A 10 -15.55 26.36 -14.01
N SER A 11 -14.28 26.17 -14.36
CA SER A 11 -13.45 25.00 -13.97
C SER A 11 -12.74 25.14 -12.61
N GLU A 12 -13.25 25.92 -11.67
CA GLU A 12 -12.64 26.16 -10.36
C GLU A 12 -13.63 25.79 -9.23
N LYS A 13 -13.13 25.25 -8.11
CA LYS A 13 -13.93 25.07 -6.89
C LYS A 13 -14.23 26.43 -6.29
N ILE A 14 -15.51 26.80 -6.23
CA ILE A 14 -15.94 28.11 -5.72
C ILE A 14 -16.45 27.96 -4.29
N SER A 15 -15.80 28.64 -3.34
CA SER A 15 -16.26 28.74 -1.96
C SER A 15 -17.28 29.86 -1.77
N LYS A 16 -17.05 31.02 -2.40
CA LYS A 16 -17.89 32.21 -2.29
C LYS A 16 -18.09 32.90 -3.63
N ILE A 17 -19.30 33.41 -3.88
CA ILE A 17 -19.66 34.17 -5.09
C ILE A 17 -20.42 35.44 -4.74
N ARG A 18 -20.07 36.57 -5.39
CA ARG A 18 -20.74 37.87 -5.17
C ARG A 18 -20.87 38.68 -6.45
N TRP A 19 -22.05 39.22 -6.72
CA TRP A 19 -22.27 40.22 -7.76
C TRP A 19 -21.53 41.52 -7.45
N GLN A 20 -20.96 42.16 -8.46
CA GLN A 20 -20.40 43.49 -8.29
C GLN A 20 -21.51 44.49 -7.93
N PHE A 21 -21.23 45.29 -6.90
CA PHE A 21 -22.09 46.38 -6.47
C PHE A 21 -22.11 47.48 -7.56
N GLY A 22 -23.20 47.73 -8.28
CA GLY A 22 -23.13 48.71 -9.39
C GLY A 22 -24.38 48.85 -10.26
N ASN A 23 -24.38 49.92 -11.08
CA ASN A 23 -25.56 50.58 -11.64
C ASN A 23 -26.55 49.62 -12.33
N PHE A 24 -27.81 49.72 -11.92
CA PHE A 24 -28.91 48.79 -12.16
C PHE A 24 -29.27 48.49 -13.64
N ALA A 25 -28.59 49.05 -14.64
CA ALA A 25 -28.97 48.85 -16.04
C ALA A 25 -28.54 47.47 -16.59
N GLU A 26 -27.36 46.95 -16.23
CA GLU A 26 -26.82 45.68 -16.77
C GLU A 26 -25.90 44.97 -15.74
N ALA A 27 -26.40 43.93 -15.07
CA ALA A 27 -25.59 43.09 -14.18
C ALA A 27 -24.65 42.20 -15.00
N LYS A 28 -23.41 42.64 -15.23
CA LYS A 28 -22.44 41.93 -16.08
C LYS A 28 -21.29 41.29 -15.31
N ASN A 29 -20.95 41.78 -14.12
CA ASN A 29 -19.68 41.44 -13.46
C ASN A 29 -19.87 40.85 -12.05
N PHE A 30 -19.04 39.88 -11.67
CA PHE A 30 -19.09 39.22 -10.36
C PHE A 30 -17.70 38.74 -9.91
N LEU A 31 -17.55 38.44 -8.62
CA LEU A 31 -16.35 37.88 -8.01
C LEU A 31 -16.59 36.44 -7.55
N THR A 32 -15.56 35.61 -7.66
CA THR A 32 -15.51 34.29 -7.02
C THR A 32 -14.28 34.17 -6.13
N GLY A 33 -14.43 33.49 -5.01
CA GLY A 33 -13.34 33.03 -4.15
C GLY A 33 -13.16 31.53 -4.32
N SER A 34 -11.91 31.07 -4.43
CA SER A 34 -11.61 29.64 -4.53
C SER A 34 -11.12 29.05 -3.21
N TRP A 35 -11.28 27.74 -3.09
CA TRP A 35 -10.85 26.96 -1.93
C TRP A 35 -10.30 25.60 -2.37
N ASP A 36 -9.47 24.99 -1.51
CA ASP A 36 -8.89 23.66 -1.74
C ASP A 36 -8.09 23.57 -3.07
N ASN A 37 -7.42 24.67 -3.43
CA ASN A 37 -6.48 24.73 -4.56
C ASN A 37 -5.04 24.96 -4.07
N PRO A 38 -4.01 24.52 -4.83
CA PRO A 38 -2.60 24.76 -4.47
C PRO A 38 -2.24 26.24 -4.28
N VAL A 39 -2.90 27.12 -5.03
CA VAL A 39 -2.89 28.58 -4.84
C VAL A 39 -4.33 29.04 -5.02
N ASN A 40 -4.98 29.42 -3.92
CA ASN A 40 -6.33 29.99 -3.98
C ASN A 40 -6.30 31.38 -4.59
N LYS A 41 -7.43 31.76 -5.19
CA LYS A 41 -7.55 32.99 -5.95
C LYS A 41 -8.90 33.65 -5.71
N ILE A 42 -8.89 34.97 -5.84
CA ILE A 42 -10.10 35.77 -6.04
C ILE A 42 -10.12 36.14 -7.52
N THR A 43 -11.18 35.78 -8.21
CA THR A 43 -11.30 35.96 -9.67
C THR A 43 -12.46 36.90 -9.98
N TYR A 44 -12.22 37.90 -10.82
CA TYR A 44 -13.20 38.84 -11.34
C TYR A 44 -13.68 38.41 -12.72
N TRP A 45 -14.98 38.33 -12.87
CA TRP A 45 -15.65 37.78 -14.04
C TRP A 45 -16.56 38.81 -14.69
N THR A 46 -16.76 38.67 -16.00
CA THR A 46 -17.80 39.36 -16.76
C THR A 46 -18.55 38.39 -17.66
N PHE A 47 -19.79 38.67 -18.04
CA PHE A 47 -20.48 37.91 -19.08
C PHE A 47 -20.23 38.53 -20.47
N LYS A 48 -19.78 37.70 -21.41
CA LYS A 48 -19.74 38.02 -22.85
C LYS A 48 -20.78 37.21 -23.59
N THR A 49 -21.30 37.75 -24.69
CA THR A 49 -22.28 37.05 -25.53
C THR A 49 -21.59 36.54 -26.79
N ASN A 50 -21.82 35.28 -27.17
CA ASN A 50 -21.31 34.71 -28.42
C ASN A 50 -22.20 35.12 -29.62
N TYR A 51 -21.85 34.66 -30.83
CA TYR A 51 -22.61 34.94 -32.06
C TYR A 51 -24.02 34.34 -32.04
N ASP A 52 -24.28 33.37 -31.17
CA ASP A 52 -25.58 32.68 -30.99
C ASP A 52 -26.44 33.32 -29.87
N GLU A 53 -26.11 34.54 -29.44
CA GLU A 53 -26.76 35.25 -28.32
C GLU A 53 -26.66 34.56 -26.94
N GLU A 54 -25.79 33.56 -26.78
CA GLU A 54 -25.55 32.89 -25.50
C GLU A 54 -24.52 33.65 -24.67
N SER A 55 -24.86 33.96 -23.42
CA SER A 55 -23.98 34.65 -22.48
C SER A 55 -23.09 33.66 -21.73
N TYR A 56 -21.78 33.91 -21.67
CA TYR A 56 -20.81 33.08 -20.97
C TYR A 56 -19.83 33.91 -20.10
N PRO A 57 -19.40 33.40 -18.94
CA PRO A 57 -18.51 34.10 -18.04
C PRO A 57 -17.08 34.05 -18.57
N VAL A 58 -16.40 35.18 -18.45
CA VAL A 58 -15.01 35.40 -18.88
C VAL A 58 -14.25 36.03 -17.73
N VAL A 59 -13.07 35.50 -17.44
CA VAL A 59 -12.16 36.08 -16.45
C VAL A 59 -11.63 37.41 -16.97
N LEU A 60 -11.82 38.47 -16.18
CA LEU A 60 -11.18 39.76 -16.38
C LEU A 60 -9.82 39.83 -15.66
N SER A 61 -9.77 39.38 -14.41
CA SER A 61 -8.54 39.39 -13.60
C SER A 61 -8.60 38.34 -12.49
N SER A 62 -7.42 37.96 -11.97
CA SER A 62 -7.30 37.05 -10.82
C SER A 62 -6.24 37.58 -9.85
N TYR A 63 -6.52 37.47 -8.56
CA TYR A 63 -5.61 37.82 -7.46
C TYR A 63 -5.29 36.58 -6.64
N SER A 64 -4.01 36.25 -6.49
CA SER A 64 -3.58 35.15 -5.64
C SER A 64 -3.82 35.48 -4.17
N PHE A 65 -4.54 34.60 -3.48
CA PHE A 65 -4.98 34.81 -2.11
C PHE A 65 -4.42 33.69 -1.22
N LEU A 66 -3.78 34.07 -0.11
CA LEU A 66 -3.13 33.12 0.80
C LEU A 66 -4.17 32.52 1.75
N GLY A 67 -4.32 31.19 1.73
CA GLY A 67 -5.40 30.48 2.42
C GLY A 67 -6.68 30.38 1.58
N ASP A 68 -7.66 29.62 2.04
CA ASP A 68 -8.96 29.51 1.37
C ASP A 68 -9.74 30.80 1.52
N VAL A 69 -10.44 31.22 0.47
CA VAL A 69 -11.32 32.38 0.54
C VAL A 69 -12.58 31.97 1.31
N THR A 70 -12.73 32.41 2.55
CA THR A 70 -13.84 32.01 3.41
C THR A 70 -15.07 32.91 3.29
N GLU A 71 -14.86 34.21 3.00
CA GLU A 71 -15.95 35.17 2.79
C GLU A 71 -15.54 36.30 1.83
N LEU A 72 -16.51 36.81 1.06
CA LEU A 72 -16.37 37.96 0.16
C LEU A 72 -17.53 38.92 0.37
N LYS A 73 -17.26 40.22 0.57
CA LYS A 73 -18.30 41.26 0.67
C LYS A 73 -17.87 42.56 -0.01
N PHE A 74 -18.74 43.13 -0.83
CA PHE A 74 -18.55 44.45 -1.40
C PHE A 74 -18.88 45.54 -0.38
N ILE A 75 -18.04 46.57 -0.31
CA ILE A 75 -18.20 47.77 0.52
C ILE A 75 -18.71 48.93 -0.34
N SER A 76 -18.19 49.02 -1.56
CA SER A 76 -18.66 49.95 -2.59
C SER A 76 -18.51 49.29 -3.96
N LYS A 77 -18.72 50.05 -5.04
CA LYS A 77 -18.65 49.54 -6.41
C LYS A 77 -17.30 48.89 -6.75
N ASP A 78 -16.23 49.51 -6.25
CA ASP A 78 -14.87 49.15 -6.63
C ASP A 78 -14.09 48.55 -5.47
N PHE A 79 -14.61 48.61 -4.23
CA PHE A 79 -13.95 48.10 -3.04
C PHE A 79 -14.70 46.91 -2.45
N PHE A 80 -13.96 45.85 -2.13
CA PHE A 80 -14.49 44.67 -1.45
C PHE A 80 -13.47 44.12 -0.44
N VAL A 81 -13.97 43.35 0.51
CA VAL A 81 -13.16 42.64 1.49
C VAL A 81 -13.23 41.14 1.30
N ALA A 82 -12.10 40.49 1.55
CA ALA A 82 -11.93 39.05 1.47
C ALA A 82 -11.32 38.52 2.76
N ALA A 83 -11.92 37.46 3.32
CA ALA A 83 -11.41 36.72 4.47
C ALA A 83 -10.69 35.45 4.05
N SER A 84 -9.71 35.05 4.86
CA SER A 84 -8.87 33.86 4.66
C SER A 84 -9.06 32.84 5.77
N SER A 85 -8.90 31.55 5.44
CA SER A 85 -8.77 30.46 6.41
C SER A 85 -7.53 30.56 7.31
N LEU A 86 -6.60 31.47 7.01
CA LEU A 86 -5.45 31.81 7.87
C LEU A 86 -5.75 32.95 8.86
N GLY A 87 -7.01 33.40 8.96
CA GLY A 87 -7.40 34.45 9.92
C GLY A 87 -7.01 35.86 9.52
N SER A 88 -6.75 36.10 8.22
CA SER A 88 -6.45 37.42 7.67
C SER A 88 -7.63 37.98 6.86
N ILE A 89 -7.73 39.31 6.81
CA ILE A 89 -8.72 40.03 6.00
C ILE A 89 -8.00 41.04 5.13
N ARG A 90 -8.35 41.11 3.84
CA ARG A 90 -7.79 42.07 2.90
C ARG A 90 -8.88 42.94 2.28
N LEU A 91 -8.62 44.24 2.21
CA LEU A 91 -9.39 45.22 1.46
C LEU A 91 -8.74 45.41 0.09
N LEU A 92 -9.47 45.03 -0.95
CA LEU A 92 -9.04 45.06 -2.35
C LEU A 92 -9.89 46.05 -3.14
N GLN A 93 -9.26 46.77 -4.07
CA GLN A 93 -9.91 47.64 -5.05
C GLN A 93 -9.78 47.02 -6.44
N ILE A 94 -10.86 47.10 -7.22
CA ILE A 94 -10.89 46.82 -8.66
C ILE A 94 -10.55 48.13 -9.39
N ASP A 95 -9.50 48.13 -10.22
CA ASP A 95 -9.10 49.30 -11.01
C ASP A 95 -10.12 49.60 -12.13
N GLU A 96 -10.75 50.78 -12.12
CA GLU A 96 -11.80 51.17 -13.09
C GLU A 96 -11.24 51.42 -14.50
N ASP A 97 -9.99 51.85 -14.64
CA ASP A 97 -9.43 52.25 -15.94
C ASP A 97 -9.01 51.03 -16.79
N THR A 98 -8.63 49.92 -16.14
CA THR A 98 -8.10 48.73 -16.83
C THR A 98 -8.94 47.47 -16.60
N CYS A 99 -9.67 47.36 -15.48
CA CYS A 99 -10.34 46.13 -15.02
C CYS A 99 -9.44 44.87 -14.96
N THR A 100 -8.11 45.03 -15.08
CA THR A 100 -7.16 43.91 -15.20
C THR A 100 -6.36 43.66 -13.93
N GLU A 101 -6.30 44.61 -12.99
CA GLU A 101 -5.48 44.49 -11.78
C GLU A 101 -6.28 44.75 -10.50
N PHE A 102 -6.04 43.94 -9.48
CA PHE A 102 -6.52 44.15 -8.12
C PHE A 102 -5.49 44.93 -7.33
N LYS A 103 -5.90 46.03 -6.70
CA LYS A 103 -5.04 46.85 -5.84
C LYS A 103 -5.36 46.60 -4.37
N GLU A 104 -4.39 46.10 -3.61
CA GLU A 104 -4.53 45.97 -2.16
C GLU A 104 -4.38 47.33 -1.47
N HIS A 105 -5.39 47.73 -0.69
CA HIS A 105 -5.36 48.99 0.08
C HIS A 105 -4.99 48.76 1.53
N MET A 106 -5.51 47.68 2.11
CA MET A 106 -5.32 47.37 3.52
C MET A 106 -5.36 45.87 3.74
N ALA A 107 -4.51 45.38 4.64
CA ALA A 107 -4.55 44.02 5.12
C ALA A 107 -4.50 44.05 6.64
N TRP A 108 -5.37 43.27 7.25
CA TRP A 108 -5.35 42.97 8.67
C TRP A 108 -4.93 41.51 8.81
N GLU A 109 -3.66 41.29 9.09
CA GLU A 109 -3.08 39.96 9.23
C GLU A 109 -3.27 39.44 10.66
N PHE A 110 -3.53 38.14 10.79
CA PHE A 110 -3.65 37.44 12.08
C PHE A 110 -4.71 38.02 13.03
N ILE A 111 -5.82 38.56 12.49
CA ILE A 111 -6.96 39.03 13.29
C ILE A 111 -7.53 37.89 14.14
N HIS A 112 -7.62 36.70 13.54
CA HIS A 112 -8.10 35.50 14.23
C HIS A 112 -6.92 34.56 14.52
N SER A 113 -6.74 34.21 15.79
CA SER A 113 -5.63 33.36 16.28
C SER A 113 -5.92 32.74 17.65
N PHE A 114 -5.53 31.48 17.85
CA PHE A 114 -5.74 30.74 19.09
C PHE A 114 -4.68 31.06 20.17
N LYS A 115 -3.42 31.28 19.75
CA LYS A 115 -2.25 31.76 20.55
C LYS A 115 -1.24 32.43 19.60
N THR A 116 -0.19 33.09 20.10
CA THR A 116 0.75 33.92 19.30
C THR A 116 1.49 33.22 18.15
N THR A 117 1.33 31.91 17.95
CA THR A 117 1.94 31.15 16.85
C THR A 117 0.96 30.32 16.02
N ASP A 118 -0.32 30.21 16.42
CA ASP A 118 -1.32 29.36 15.76
C ASP A 118 -2.45 30.21 15.17
N TYR A 119 -2.62 30.12 13.85
CA TYR A 119 -3.67 30.83 13.11
C TYR A 119 -5.06 30.22 13.38
N ALA A 120 -6.10 31.03 13.38
CA ALA A 120 -7.49 30.59 13.46
C ALA A 120 -8.27 31.10 12.24
N SER A 121 -9.12 30.27 11.64
CA SER A 121 -9.86 30.67 10.43
C SER A 121 -10.81 31.83 10.70
N CYS A 122 -10.84 32.80 9.79
CA CYS A 122 -11.91 33.80 9.74
C CYS A 122 -13.11 33.15 9.07
N THR A 123 -14.16 32.85 9.82
CA THR A 123 -15.27 31.99 9.38
C THR A 123 -16.38 32.78 8.67
N ALA A 124 -16.61 34.04 9.05
CA ALA A 124 -17.60 34.89 8.41
C ALA A 124 -17.29 36.38 8.55
N LEU A 125 -17.82 37.17 7.60
CA LEU A 125 -17.79 38.63 7.57
C LEU A 125 -19.19 39.19 7.29
N SER A 126 -19.50 40.31 7.93
CA SER A 126 -20.61 41.19 7.57
C SER A 126 -20.12 42.63 7.53
N ASN A 127 -20.77 43.47 6.73
CA ASN A 127 -20.45 44.88 6.63
C ASN A 127 -21.70 45.76 6.69
N PHE A 128 -21.55 46.93 7.29
CA PHE A 128 -22.51 48.03 7.24
C PHE A 128 -21.77 49.26 6.75
N GLU A 129 -22.01 49.65 5.50
CA GLU A 129 -21.23 50.69 4.82
C GLU A 129 -19.72 50.38 4.89
N GLN A 130 -18.93 51.22 5.56
CA GLN A 130 -17.48 51.09 5.70
C GLN A 130 -17.03 50.28 6.94
N ASP A 131 -17.98 49.89 7.79
CA ASP A 131 -17.70 49.12 9.01
C ASP A 131 -17.84 47.62 8.73
N ILE A 132 -16.91 46.85 9.28
CA ILE A 132 -16.78 45.40 9.04
C ILE A 132 -16.76 44.68 10.39
N ALA A 133 -17.59 43.65 10.51
CA ALA A 133 -17.57 42.72 11.63
C ALA A 133 -17.01 41.39 11.15
N SER A 134 -15.94 40.91 11.80
CA SER A 134 -15.35 39.61 11.52
C SER A 134 -15.40 38.69 12.73
N VAL A 135 -15.66 37.42 12.45
CA VAL A 135 -15.71 36.35 13.45
C VAL A 135 -14.87 35.16 13.00
N GLY A 136 -14.42 34.36 13.95
CA GLY A 136 -13.51 33.25 13.65
C GLY A 136 -13.59 32.09 14.63
N GLU A 137 -12.79 31.07 14.34
CA GLU A 137 -12.71 29.86 15.16
C GLU A 137 -12.14 30.11 16.55
N ASP A 138 -11.42 31.21 16.73
CA ASP A 138 -10.90 31.65 18.03
C ASP A 138 -11.97 32.25 18.96
N GLY A 139 -13.23 32.32 18.52
CA GLY A 139 -14.34 32.83 19.33
C GLY A 139 -14.36 34.34 19.51
N LYS A 140 -13.55 35.09 18.74
CA LYS A 140 -13.48 36.56 18.79
C LYS A 140 -14.47 37.21 17.82
N LEU A 141 -14.95 38.39 18.19
CA LEU A 141 -15.64 39.33 17.29
C LEU A 141 -14.77 40.59 17.15
N ASN A 142 -14.30 40.87 15.95
CA ASN A 142 -13.49 42.06 15.65
C ASN A 142 -14.31 43.06 14.83
N LEU A 143 -14.25 44.32 15.23
CA LEU A 143 -14.85 45.44 14.50
C LEU A 143 -13.74 46.24 13.84
N LEU A 144 -13.80 46.31 12.52
CA LEU A 144 -12.83 46.95 11.65
C LEU A 144 -13.54 48.07 10.89
N THR A 145 -12.77 49.05 10.43
CA THR A 145 -13.27 50.11 9.54
C THR A 145 -12.27 50.33 8.43
N VAL A 146 -12.75 50.65 7.22
CA VAL A 146 -11.89 50.93 6.06
C VAL A 146 -10.93 52.10 6.30
N ALA A 147 -11.23 52.98 7.26
CA ALA A 147 -10.39 54.13 7.60
C ALA A 147 -9.14 53.77 8.44
N GLU A 148 -9.13 52.65 9.17
CA GLU A 148 -8.11 52.35 10.18
C GLU A 148 -7.47 50.96 10.01
N LYS A 149 -6.12 50.93 10.02
CA LYS A 149 -5.35 49.67 9.93
C LYS A 149 -5.42 48.79 11.18
N LYS A 150 -5.86 49.32 12.32
CA LYS A 150 -6.06 48.55 13.55
C LYS A 150 -7.55 48.31 13.76
N PRO A 151 -7.94 47.19 14.38
CA PRO A 151 -9.33 47.00 14.79
C PRO A 151 -9.81 48.14 15.69
N VAL A 152 -10.98 48.70 15.39
CA VAL A 152 -11.62 49.76 16.18
C VAL A 152 -11.98 49.22 17.56
N ARG A 153 -12.44 47.96 17.61
CA ARG A 153 -12.75 47.25 18.86
C ARG A 153 -12.60 45.74 18.66
N ILE A 154 -12.08 45.07 19.69
CA ILE A 154 -11.93 43.61 19.72
C ILE A 154 -12.68 43.07 20.93
N ILE A 155 -13.70 42.26 20.69
CA ILE A 155 -14.40 41.52 21.73
C ILE A 155 -13.77 40.13 21.81
N GLY A 156 -12.72 40.02 22.63
CA GLY A 156 -11.84 38.84 22.68
C GLY A 156 -12.48 37.58 23.28
N ASN A 157 -13.54 37.73 24.08
CA ASN A 157 -14.29 36.62 24.68
C ASN A 157 -15.75 36.63 24.20
N ALA A 158 -15.99 36.91 22.91
CA ALA A 158 -17.35 36.95 22.38
C ALA A 158 -18.05 35.59 22.56
N ASP A 159 -17.32 34.50 22.35
CA ASP A 159 -17.74 33.15 22.72
C ASP A 159 -16.56 32.25 23.14
N SER A 160 -16.88 31.17 23.85
CA SER A 160 -15.93 30.10 24.22
C SER A 160 -15.75 29.05 23.12
N CYS A 161 -16.53 29.16 22.04
CA CYS A 161 -16.58 28.23 20.92
C CYS A 161 -16.38 29.00 19.60
N SER A 162 -16.03 28.29 18.53
CA SER A 162 -15.96 28.87 17.17
C SER A 162 -17.28 29.56 16.80
N ILE A 163 -17.18 30.80 16.34
CA ILE A 163 -18.31 31.54 15.78
C ILE A 163 -18.27 31.29 14.27
N TYR A 164 -19.40 30.96 13.63
CA TYR A 164 -19.44 30.60 12.21
C TYR A 164 -20.16 31.61 11.33
N CYS A 165 -21.03 32.43 11.90
CA CYS A 165 -21.82 33.38 11.12
C CYS A 165 -22.04 34.68 11.89
N VAL A 166 -22.08 35.79 11.15
CA VAL A 166 -22.24 37.15 11.68
C VAL A 166 -23.08 37.99 10.72
N ASP A 167 -23.93 38.86 11.25
CA ASP A 167 -24.72 39.79 10.44
C ASP A 167 -24.95 41.14 11.15
N PHE A 168 -24.83 42.24 10.42
CA PHE A 168 -25.19 43.57 10.89
C PHE A 168 -26.70 43.78 10.79
N LEU A 169 -27.38 43.78 11.94
CA LEU A 169 -28.80 44.13 12.01
C LEU A 169 -28.96 45.65 11.82
N LYS A 170 -28.08 46.44 12.43
CA LYS A 170 -28.00 47.91 12.33
C LYS A 170 -26.54 48.33 12.47
N HIS A 171 -26.20 49.58 12.16
CA HIS A 171 -24.85 50.13 12.38
C HIS A 171 -24.28 49.84 13.78
N ASN A 172 -25.13 49.84 14.82
CA ASN A 172 -24.74 49.61 16.20
C ASN A 172 -25.19 48.24 16.75
N GLU A 173 -25.64 47.31 15.92
CA GLU A 173 -26.23 46.05 16.39
C GLU A 173 -25.80 44.88 15.50
N VAL A 174 -25.08 43.92 16.08
CA VAL A 174 -24.53 42.75 15.38
C VAL A 174 -25.10 41.47 15.96
N LEU A 175 -25.45 40.52 15.10
CA LEU A 175 -25.86 39.17 15.50
C LEU A 175 -24.76 38.17 15.15
N THR A 176 -24.42 37.29 16.07
CA THR A 176 -23.43 36.21 15.86
C THR A 176 -24.03 34.84 16.20
N GLY A 177 -23.64 33.80 15.45
CA GLY A 177 -24.01 32.40 15.72
C GLY A 177 -22.78 31.48 15.84
N ASN A 178 -22.79 30.57 16.81
CA ASN A 178 -21.65 29.69 17.11
C ASN A 178 -21.85 28.21 16.76
N SER A 179 -20.79 27.42 16.91
CA SER A 179 -20.74 25.98 16.65
C SER A 179 -21.66 25.10 17.52
N ARG A 180 -22.27 25.68 18.56
CA ARG A 180 -23.24 25.01 19.44
C ARG A 180 -24.66 25.54 19.27
N GLY A 181 -24.88 26.44 18.31
CA GLY A 181 -26.19 27.04 18.03
C GLY A 181 -26.58 28.17 18.97
N HIS A 182 -25.66 28.71 19.77
CA HIS A 182 -25.97 29.94 20.52
C HIS A 182 -25.93 31.13 19.56
N MET A 183 -27.00 31.93 19.62
CA MET A 183 -27.15 33.18 18.90
C MET A 183 -27.08 34.35 19.88
N LYS A 184 -26.26 35.35 19.57
CA LYS A 184 -26.00 36.50 20.45
C LYS A 184 -26.17 37.81 19.69
N VAL A 185 -26.99 38.71 20.24
CA VAL A 185 -27.15 40.09 19.75
C VAL A 185 -26.25 41.00 20.58
N TRP A 186 -25.42 41.77 19.89
CA TRP A 186 -24.45 42.70 20.46
C TRP A 186 -24.88 44.13 20.16
N ASP A 187 -25.10 44.93 21.21
CA ASP A 187 -25.25 46.38 21.07
C ASP A 187 -23.86 47.02 21.18
N LEU A 188 -23.36 47.53 20.06
CA LEU A 188 -22.00 48.06 19.94
C LEU A 188 -21.80 49.37 20.72
N ARG A 189 -22.88 50.03 21.18
CA ARG A 189 -22.82 51.22 22.03
C ARG A 189 -22.49 50.88 23.48
N ASN A 190 -22.64 49.61 23.88
CA ASN A 190 -22.37 49.17 25.23
C ASN A 190 -20.89 48.78 25.36
N ASP A 191 -20.14 49.45 26.23
CA ASP A 191 -18.72 49.20 26.45
C ASP A 191 -18.43 47.94 27.29
N ARG A 192 -19.46 47.22 27.74
CA ARG A 192 -19.28 46.10 28.68
C ARG A 192 -18.91 44.75 28.05
N ASP A 193 -18.66 44.67 26.74
CA ASP A 193 -18.34 43.41 26.02
C ASP A 193 -19.27 42.23 26.37
N ILE A 194 -20.55 42.52 26.64
CA ILE A 194 -21.58 41.54 27.00
C ILE A 194 -22.71 41.62 25.95
N PRO A 195 -23.22 40.47 25.46
CA PRO A 195 -24.33 40.48 24.51
C PRO A 195 -25.60 41.03 25.17
N ALA A 196 -26.35 41.86 24.43
CA ALA A 196 -27.64 42.40 24.87
C ALA A 196 -28.71 41.31 24.98
N THR A 197 -28.63 40.27 24.16
CA THR A 197 -29.56 39.14 24.15
C THR A 197 -28.83 37.88 23.72
N THR A 198 -29.16 36.74 24.33
CA THR A 198 -28.67 35.41 23.92
C THR A 198 -29.85 34.45 23.82
N PHE A 199 -29.93 33.71 22.72
CA PHE A 199 -30.95 32.69 22.46
C PHE A 199 -30.32 31.50 21.72
N MET A 200 -31.07 30.42 21.54
CA MET A 200 -30.60 29.20 20.88
C MET A 200 -31.22 29.09 19.49
N LEU A 201 -30.47 28.58 18.51
CA LEU A 201 -30.94 28.34 17.15
C LEU A 201 -32.14 27.38 17.12
N SER A 202 -32.08 26.30 17.91
CA SER A 202 -33.09 25.23 17.97
C SER A 202 -33.36 24.83 19.42
N ASP A 203 -34.63 24.59 19.72
CA ASP A 203 -35.11 24.32 21.08
C ASP A 203 -34.86 22.86 21.51
N GLN A 204 -34.66 21.95 20.54
CA GLN A 204 -34.63 20.50 20.78
C GLN A 204 -33.26 19.84 20.57
N VAL A 205 -32.40 20.39 19.73
CA VAL A 205 -31.09 19.80 19.38
C VAL A 205 -30.03 20.90 19.29
N LYS A 206 -28.86 20.67 19.91
CA LYS A 206 -27.69 21.56 19.73
C LYS A 206 -27.10 21.31 18.35
N THR A 207 -27.41 22.19 17.40
CA THR A 207 -26.88 22.22 16.02
C THR A 207 -26.08 23.50 15.82
N ALA A 208 -24.99 23.46 15.04
CA ALA A 208 -24.17 24.65 14.77
C ALA A 208 -24.95 25.64 13.89
N ALA A 209 -24.84 26.94 14.18
CA ALA A 209 -25.40 27.99 13.34
C ALA A 209 -24.44 28.30 12.18
N THR A 210 -24.74 27.77 11.00
CA THR A 210 -23.83 27.82 9.84
C THR A 210 -23.98 29.10 9.02
N SER A 211 -25.18 29.66 8.92
CA SER A 211 -25.47 30.89 8.16
C SER A 211 -26.60 31.68 8.80
N ILE A 212 -26.55 33.02 8.70
CA ILE A 212 -27.62 33.92 9.18
C ILE A 212 -27.83 35.08 8.22
N THR A 213 -29.06 35.57 8.12
CA THR A 213 -29.39 36.81 7.40
C THR A 213 -30.63 37.48 7.97
N HIS A 214 -30.65 38.80 8.01
CA HIS A 214 -31.83 39.58 8.38
C HIS A 214 -32.71 39.93 7.17
N HIS A 215 -34.00 40.13 7.44
CA HIS A 215 -34.94 40.58 6.41
C HIS A 215 -34.64 42.05 6.01
N PRO A 216 -34.48 42.37 4.71
CA PRO A 216 -34.01 43.69 4.25
C PRO A 216 -34.83 44.88 4.77
N THR A 217 -36.15 44.74 4.84
CA THR A 217 -37.07 45.82 5.30
C THR A 217 -37.54 45.65 6.75
N GLN A 218 -37.44 44.44 7.30
CA GLN A 218 -37.95 44.09 8.62
C GLN A 218 -36.82 43.50 9.45
N ARG A 219 -35.80 44.30 9.76
CA ARG A 219 -34.53 43.82 10.32
C ARG A 219 -34.61 43.11 11.68
N HIS A 220 -35.77 43.14 12.33
CA HIS A 220 -36.05 42.33 13.52
C HIS A 220 -36.36 40.87 13.19
N ILE A 221 -36.65 40.55 11.94
CA ILE A 221 -36.83 39.19 11.44
C ILE A 221 -35.49 38.68 10.93
N VAL A 222 -35.05 37.54 11.46
CA VAL A 222 -33.81 36.88 11.08
C VAL A 222 -34.09 35.44 10.69
N VAL A 223 -33.38 34.95 9.68
CA VAL A 223 -33.37 33.53 9.29
C VAL A 223 -31.99 32.96 9.55
N ALA A 224 -31.94 31.80 10.19
CA ALA A 224 -30.71 31.12 10.57
C ALA A 224 -30.73 29.65 10.14
N GLY A 225 -29.59 29.16 9.65
CA GLY A 225 -29.39 27.81 9.14
C GLY A 225 -28.56 26.96 10.08
N GLY A 226 -28.92 25.69 10.18
CA GLY A 226 -28.25 24.68 10.98
C GLY A 226 -27.37 23.73 10.17
N ASP A 227 -26.39 23.14 10.83
CA ASP A 227 -25.54 22.06 10.31
C ASP A 227 -26.32 20.75 10.04
N ASP A 228 -27.47 20.61 10.70
CA ASP A 228 -28.46 19.53 10.48
C ASP A 228 -29.43 19.80 9.31
N GLY A 229 -29.27 20.91 8.58
CA GLY A 229 -30.16 21.30 7.49
C GLY A 229 -31.45 22.00 7.93
N SER A 230 -31.58 22.32 9.21
CA SER A 230 -32.71 23.10 9.71
C SER A 230 -32.61 24.58 9.31
N LEU A 231 -33.76 25.19 9.04
CA LEU A 231 -33.94 26.63 8.88
C LEU A 231 -34.87 27.13 9.98
N THR A 232 -34.45 28.16 10.69
CA THR A 232 -35.25 28.78 11.76
C THR A 232 -35.45 30.26 11.50
N VAL A 233 -36.68 30.71 11.70
CA VAL A 233 -37.09 32.10 11.55
C VAL A 233 -37.36 32.68 12.91
N TRP A 234 -36.72 33.81 13.22
CA TRP A 234 -36.76 34.49 14.52
C TRP A 234 -37.31 35.89 14.37
N ASP A 235 -38.18 36.29 15.29
CA ASP A 235 -38.48 37.70 15.56
C ASP A 235 -37.70 38.11 16.81
N LEU A 236 -36.68 38.95 16.64
CA LEU A 236 -35.80 39.38 17.72
C LEU A 236 -36.51 40.22 18.80
N ARG A 237 -37.74 40.70 18.54
CA ARG A 237 -38.59 41.32 19.58
C ARG A 237 -39.14 40.29 20.56
N GLN A 238 -39.21 39.01 20.14
CA GLN A 238 -39.71 37.86 20.90
C GLN A 238 -38.67 36.72 20.83
N ASN A 239 -37.59 36.86 21.59
CA ASN A 239 -36.41 35.98 21.55
C ASN A 239 -36.53 34.68 22.37
N THR A 240 -37.73 34.31 22.81
CA THR A 240 -37.96 33.13 23.67
C THR A 240 -38.10 31.82 22.89
N TYR A 241 -38.66 31.87 21.68
CA TYR A 241 -38.85 30.72 20.80
C TYR A 241 -38.86 31.18 19.34
N PRO A 242 -38.43 30.34 18.39
CA PRO A 242 -38.45 30.69 16.97
C PRO A 242 -39.90 30.85 16.48
N MET A 243 -40.14 31.78 15.56
CA MET A 243 -41.45 31.91 14.87
C MET A 243 -41.78 30.66 14.06
N SER A 244 -40.75 30.06 13.45
CA SER A 244 -40.88 28.85 12.65
C SER A 244 -39.57 28.08 12.61
N GLN A 245 -39.66 26.77 12.57
CA GLN A 245 -38.54 25.86 12.36
C GLN A 245 -38.93 24.85 11.28
N LEU A 246 -38.07 24.74 10.27
CA LEU A 246 -38.28 23.94 9.07
C LEU A 246 -37.07 23.02 8.88
N ASN A 247 -37.30 21.74 8.58
CA ASN A 247 -36.23 20.86 8.08
C ASN A 247 -36.14 21.05 6.57
N ALA A 248 -35.41 22.08 6.17
CA ALA A 248 -35.38 22.57 4.80
C ALA A 248 -34.42 21.79 3.89
N HIS A 249 -33.31 21.31 4.45
CA HIS A 249 -32.27 20.61 3.72
C HIS A 249 -31.92 19.29 4.41
N THR A 250 -31.37 18.34 3.64
CA THR A 250 -30.92 17.03 4.14
C THR A 250 -29.55 17.06 4.81
N LYS A 251 -28.79 18.14 4.63
CA LYS A 251 -27.48 18.41 5.24
C LYS A 251 -27.34 19.90 5.59
N ALA A 252 -26.21 20.27 6.19
CA ALA A 252 -25.85 21.65 6.57
C ALA A 252 -26.26 22.72 5.55
N VAL A 253 -26.91 23.77 6.03
CA VAL A 253 -27.24 24.95 5.22
C VAL A 253 -25.95 25.73 4.99
N SER A 254 -25.58 25.95 3.73
CA SER A 254 -24.33 26.62 3.35
C SER A 254 -24.49 28.14 3.33
N GLU A 255 -25.57 28.66 2.75
CA GLU A 255 -25.83 30.10 2.69
C GLU A 255 -27.33 30.40 2.61
N ILE A 256 -27.73 31.53 3.17
CA ILE A 256 -29.10 32.04 3.21
C ILE A 256 -29.09 33.48 2.72
N LEU A 257 -29.98 33.82 1.78
CA LEU A 257 -30.01 35.12 1.15
C LEU A 257 -31.45 35.60 0.91
N PHE A 258 -31.80 36.77 1.42
CA PHE A 258 -33.00 37.49 0.99
C PHE A 258 -32.75 38.22 -0.32
N HIS A 259 -33.77 38.27 -1.18
CA HIS A 259 -33.74 39.14 -2.34
C HIS A 259 -33.83 40.61 -1.91
N GLN A 260 -32.86 41.43 -2.32
CA GLN A 260 -32.77 42.84 -1.92
C GLN A 260 -33.99 43.67 -2.36
N ASP A 261 -34.41 43.56 -3.63
CA ASP A 261 -35.56 44.33 -4.16
C ASP A 261 -36.95 43.70 -3.90
N ARG A 262 -37.01 42.39 -3.60
CA ARG A 262 -38.26 41.65 -3.40
C ARG A 262 -38.17 40.84 -2.10
N PRO A 263 -38.26 41.50 -0.92
CA PRO A 263 -37.92 40.92 0.38
C PRO A 263 -38.72 39.67 0.77
N ASP A 264 -39.90 39.47 0.15
CA ASP A 264 -40.73 38.27 0.33
C ASP A 264 -40.09 36.99 -0.25
N ASN A 265 -38.98 37.10 -0.99
CA ASN A 265 -38.26 35.97 -1.58
C ASN A 265 -36.98 35.67 -0.80
N LEU A 266 -36.88 34.45 -0.31
CA LEU A 266 -35.72 33.91 0.39
C LEU A 266 -35.12 32.75 -0.41
N PHE A 267 -33.80 32.69 -0.50
CA PHE A 267 -33.04 31.63 -1.16
C PHE A 267 -32.11 30.95 -0.17
N THR A 268 -32.06 29.61 -0.19
CA THR A 268 -31.21 28.83 0.70
C THR A 268 -30.50 27.73 -0.09
N CYS A 269 -29.22 27.49 0.20
CA CYS A 269 -28.45 26.40 -0.39
C CYS A 269 -27.78 25.52 0.67
N SER A 270 -27.40 24.30 0.29
CA SER A 270 -26.81 23.32 1.20
C SER A 270 -25.65 22.54 0.57
N VAL A 271 -24.81 21.99 1.44
CA VAL A 271 -23.78 21.00 1.08
C VAL A 271 -24.36 19.70 0.50
N SER A 272 -25.66 19.46 0.61
CA SER A 272 -26.35 18.38 -0.10
C SER A 272 -26.47 18.64 -1.62
N GLY A 273 -26.25 19.88 -2.06
CA GLY A 273 -26.52 20.34 -3.42
C GLY A 273 -27.95 20.83 -3.64
N GLU A 274 -28.75 20.91 -2.57
CA GLU A 274 -30.11 21.44 -2.63
C GLU A 274 -30.09 22.98 -2.65
N LEU A 275 -30.90 23.56 -3.53
CA LEU A 275 -31.16 25.00 -3.62
C LEU A 275 -32.67 25.22 -3.59
N TRP A 276 -33.13 26.01 -2.63
CA TRP A 276 -34.55 26.30 -2.43
C TRP A 276 -34.87 27.78 -2.57
N HIS A 277 -36.06 28.07 -3.08
CA HIS A 277 -36.67 29.39 -3.13
C HIS A 277 -37.98 29.37 -2.32
N TRP A 278 -38.10 30.29 -1.37
CA TRP A 278 -39.24 30.43 -0.48
C TRP A 278 -39.95 31.75 -0.79
N ASN A 279 -41.27 31.69 -1.04
CA ASN A 279 -42.12 32.85 -1.33
C ASN A 279 -43.48 32.71 -0.61
N ASN A 280 -43.99 33.82 -0.11
CA ASN A 280 -45.19 33.91 0.72
C ASN A 280 -46.53 33.95 -0.08
N ALA A 281 -46.50 33.77 -1.41
CA ALA A 281 -47.68 33.95 -2.27
C ALA A 281 -48.71 32.80 -2.29
N GLN A 282 -48.47 31.67 -1.60
CA GLN A 282 -49.47 30.61 -1.44
C GLN A 282 -49.55 30.13 0.01
N SER A 283 -50.75 30.23 0.59
CA SER A 283 -51.15 29.52 1.80
C SER A 283 -51.26 28.01 1.54
N SER A 284 -50.14 27.35 1.24
CA SER A 284 -50.05 25.90 1.08
C SER A 284 -48.87 25.38 1.91
N LYS A 285 -49.23 24.70 3.00
CA LYS A 285 -48.34 23.82 3.74
C LYS A 285 -47.88 22.73 2.77
N LEU A 286 -46.69 22.86 2.18
CA LEU A 286 -46.10 21.85 1.29
C LEU A 286 -45.80 20.60 2.12
N LYS A 287 -46.66 19.60 1.95
CA LYS A 287 -46.57 18.27 2.56
C LYS A 287 -45.58 17.47 1.71
N LEU A 288 -44.47 17.05 2.31
CA LEU A 288 -43.48 16.16 1.70
C LEU A 288 -44.13 14.78 1.46
N ASP A 289 -44.46 14.47 0.20
CA ASP A 289 -44.65 13.09 -0.26
C ASP A 289 -43.33 12.58 -0.85
N SER A 290 -42.90 11.40 -0.43
CA SER A 290 -41.60 10.79 -0.70
C SER A 290 -41.41 10.26 -2.14
N ALA A 291 -42.14 10.81 -3.11
CA ALA A 291 -42.11 10.36 -4.51
C ALA A 291 -41.77 11.47 -5.52
N ASP A 292 -41.77 12.75 -5.13
CA ASP A 292 -41.48 13.88 -6.02
C ASP A 292 -40.16 14.57 -5.66
N MET A 293 -39.04 14.01 -6.12
CA MET A 293 -37.74 14.72 -6.12
C MET A 293 -37.70 15.76 -7.24
N HIS A 294 -38.38 16.90 -7.04
CA HIS A 294 -38.35 18.01 -7.99
C HIS A 294 -37.47 19.18 -7.55
N TRP A 295 -36.45 19.40 -8.37
CA TRP A 295 -35.66 20.61 -8.53
C TRP A 295 -36.56 21.82 -8.88
N LEU A 296 -36.37 22.96 -8.21
CA LEU A 296 -36.87 24.30 -8.55
C LEU A 296 -38.28 24.37 -9.19
N ASN A 297 -39.34 24.18 -8.39
CA ASN A 297 -40.71 24.51 -8.81
C ASN A 297 -40.97 26.02 -8.71
N THR A 298 -40.44 26.80 -9.66
CA THR A 298 -40.98 28.13 -9.94
C THR A 298 -42.27 27.98 -10.74
N ILE A 299 -43.43 28.03 -10.07
CA ILE A 299 -44.67 28.41 -10.74
C ILE A 299 -44.46 29.85 -11.22
N SER A 300 -44.45 30.04 -12.54
CA SER A 300 -44.31 31.35 -13.18
C SER A 300 -45.37 32.31 -12.65
N THR A 301 -44.99 33.21 -11.75
CA THR A 301 -45.82 34.36 -11.38
C THR A 301 -45.30 35.56 -12.15
N ASN A 302 -46.04 35.91 -13.21
CA ASN A 302 -45.98 37.13 -14.04
C ASN A 302 -44.99 38.23 -13.62
N GLY A 303 -43.69 38.02 -13.89
CA GLY A 303 -42.65 39.03 -13.61
C GLY A 303 -41.22 38.50 -13.58
N LYS A 304 -40.82 37.82 -14.68
CA LYS A 304 -39.49 37.31 -15.08
C LYS A 304 -38.37 37.40 -14.02
N VAL A 305 -38.11 36.29 -13.33
CA VAL A 305 -36.82 35.97 -12.70
C VAL A 305 -36.07 35.03 -13.69
N ASN A 306 -35.02 35.52 -14.35
CA ASN A 306 -34.16 34.78 -15.27
C ASN A 306 -33.03 34.14 -14.46
N VAL A 307 -33.29 32.95 -13.90
CA VAL A 307 -32.26 32.18 -13.19
C VAL A 307 -31.21 31.73 -14.21
N THR A 308 -30.05 32.38 -14.28
CA THR A 308 -28.90 31.83 -15.04
C THR A 308 -28.08 30.96 -14.10
N SER A 309 -28.09 29.66 -14.36
CA SER A 309 -27.29 28.69 -13.62
C SER A 309 -25.82 28.79 -14.04
N LEU A 310 -24.91 28.21 -13.26
CA LEU A 310 -23.56 27.87 -13.74
C LEU A 310 -23.37 26.36 -13.97
N CYS A 311 -24.44 25.54 -14.00
CA CYS A 311 -24.39 24.10 -14.33
C CYS A 311 -25.76 23.42 -14.49
N ALA A 312 -25.79 22.30 -15.21
CA ALA A 312 -26.90 21.35 -15.25
C ALA A 312 -27.03 20.53 -13.93
N ALA A 313 -28.18 19.87 -13.74
CA ALA A 313 -28.58 19.15 -12.52
C ALA A 313 -27.48 18.22 -11.96
N MET A 314 -27.00 18.47 -10.73
CA MET A 314 -26.04 17.59 -10.02
C MET A 314 -26.24 17.59 -8.49
N HIS A 315 -26.03 16.41 -7.88
CA HIS A 315 -26.03 16.14 -6.42
C HIS A 315 -24.72 16.58 -5.71
N LYS A 316 -24.19 17.77 -6.00
CA LYS A 316 -22.91 18.25 -5.44
C LYS A 316 -23.11 19.47 -4.52
N PRO A 317 -22.27 19.67 -3.49
CA PRO A 317 -22.39 20.78 -2.54
C PRO A 317 -22.49 22.15 -3.23
N ILE A 318 -23.48 22.95 -2.85
CA ILE A 318 -23.58 24.36 -3.23
C ILE A 318 -23.11 25.17 -2.04
N ASN A 319 -21.95 25.82 -2.18
CA ASN A 319 -21.27 26.51 -1.07
C ASN A 319 -21.77 27.95 -0.87
N SER A 320 -22.17 28.60 -1.96
CA SER A 320 -22.53 30.02 -1.93
C SER A 320 -23.53 30.38 -3.02
N ILE A 321 -24.35 31.39 -2.76
CA ILE A 321 -25.35 31.95 -3.66
C ILE A 321 -25.30 33.48 -3.64
N ASP A 322 -25.60 34.12 -4.76
CA ASP A 322 -25.90 35.55 -4.80
C ASP A 322 -26.93 35.88 -5.89
N ILE A 323 -27.79 36.87 -5.65
CA ILE A 323 -28.87 37.23 -6.56
C ILE A 323 -28.83 38.72 -6.90
N ASN A 324 -28.92 39.02 -8.19
CA ASN A 324 -29.08 40.38 -8.69
C ASN A 324 -30.26 40.43 -9.65
N ARG A 325 -31.29 41.21 -9.31
CA ARG A 325 -32.57 41.30 -10.02
C ARG A 325 -33.19 39.92 -10.27
N SER A 326 -33.17 39.50 -11.52
CA SER A 326 -33.81 38.29 -11.98
C SER A 326 -32.83 37.11 -12.00
N THR A 327 -31.55 37.35 -11.72
CA THR A 327 -30.46 36.40 -11.94
C THR A 327 -29.79 35.94 -10.65
N LEU A 328 -29.83 34.63 -10.40
CA LEU A 328 -29.21 33.95 -9.27
C LEU A 328 -27.93 33.24 -9.73
N LEU A 329 -26.79 33.58 -9.13
CA LEU A 329 -25.54 32.85 -9.24
C LEU A 329 -25.36 31.92 -8.05
N PHE A 330 -24.68 30.80 -8.26
CA PHE A 330 -24.27 29.90 -7.17
C PHE A 330 -22.88 29.31 -7.44
N GLY A 331 -22.11 29.11 -6.38
CA GLY A 331 -20.81 28.43 -6.38
C GLY A 331 -20.94 27.01 -5.84
N CYS A 332 -20.28 26.05 -6.48
CA CYS A 332 -20.30 24.64 -6.11
C CYS A 332 -18.94 23.97 -6.34
N ASP A 333 -18.78 22.74 -5.85
CA ASP A 333 -17.56 21.94 -5.98
C ASP A 333 -17.45 21.19 -7.32
N ASN A 334 -17.70 21.89 -8.42
CA ASN A 334 -17.74 21.28 -9.75
C ASN A 334 -16.37 21.21 -10.44
N GLU A 335 -15.76 20.03 -10.44
CA GLU A 335 -14.88 19.56 -11.52
C GLU A 335 -15.77 18.89 -12.60
N ALA A 336 -15.78 19.41 -13.83
CA ALA A 336 -16.62 18.89 -14.91
C ALA A 336 -15.98 17.68 -15.62
N MET A 337 -16.80 16.64 -15.82
CA MET A 337 -16.60 15.57 -16.80
C MET A 337 -16.80 16.13 -18.22
N ASP A 338 -16.13 15.55 -19.21
CA ASP A 338 -16.79 15.29 -20.50
C ASP A 338 -16.21 14.10 -21.25
N GLY A 339 -17.13 13.26 -21.73
CA GLY A 339 -16.92 12.18 -22.67
C GLY A 339 -17.63 12.46 -23.99
N THR A 340 -17.04 11.95 -25.07
CA THR A 340 -17.69 11.42 -26.28
C THR A 340 -18.80 12.23 -26.98
N ALA A 341 -18.46 12.90 -28.10
CA ALA A 341 -19.27 12.93 -29.32
C ALA A 341 -18.43 13.25 -30.59
N THR A 342 -18.36 12.25 -31.48
CA THR A 342 -18.29 12.29 -32.96
C THR A 342 -17.34 13.23 -33.75
N ASN A 343 -16.37 12.58 -34.40
CA ASN A 343 -15.74 12.78 -35.73
C ASN A 343 -15.95 14.03 -36.62
N ASN A 344 -14.80 14.43 -37.20
CA ASN A 344 -14.51 15.02 -38.54
C ASN A 344 -14.61 16.55 -38.74
N ALA A 345 -13.45 17.22 -38.80
CA ALA A 345 -12.81 17.73 -40.05
C ALA A 345 -11.82 18.92 -39.80
N THR A 346 -10.54 18.70 -40.16
CA THR A 346 -9.53 19.62 -40.76
C THR A 346 -9.35 21.10 -40.32
N THR A 347 -8.24 21.37 -39.59
CA THR A 347 -7.18 22.45 -39.68
C THR A 347 -7.46 23.90 -40.16
N PRO A 348 -6.61 24.93 -39.84
CA PRO A 348 -5.85 25.27 -38.61
C PRO A 348 -5.84 26.78 -38.20
N GLY A 349 -5.44 27.08 -36.95
CA GLY A 349 -5.06 28.42 -36.43
C GLY A 349 -6.23 29.15 -35.73
N THR A 350 -6.23 29.51 -34.45
CA THR A 350 -5.23 30.30 -33.70
C THR A 350 -5.51 30.11 -32.19
N THR A 351 -4.47 30.18 -31.37
CA THR A 351 -4.38 29.77 -29.96
C THR A 351 -5.23 30.57 -28.95
N VAL A 352 -6.07 29.88 -28.16
CA VAL A 352 -6.70 30.35 -26.90
C VAL A 352 -6.48 29.26 -25.82
N ALA A 353 -6.05 29.67 -24.63
CA ALA A 353 -5.62 28.79 -23.54
C ALA A 353 -6.79 27.99 -22.92
N LYS A 354 -6.70 26.66 -23.01
CA LYS A 354 -7.63 25.67 -22.42
C LYS A 354 -7.28 25.42 -20.95
N SER A 355 -8.29 25.17 -20.11
CA SER A 355 -8.09 24.45 -18.84
C SER A 355 -7.38 23.14 -19.16
N GLN A 356 -6.17 22.96 -18.62
CA GLN A 356 -5.35 21.81 -18.96
C GLN A 356 -6.00 20.56 -18.36
N VAL A 357 -6.67 19.79 -19.20
CA VAL A 357 -6.84 18.35 -18.98
C VAL A 357 -5.46 17.83 -18.55
N GLN A 358 -5.31 17.40 -17.31
CA GLN A 358 -4.08 16.75 -16.88
C GLN A 358 -4.04 15.41 -17.59
N PHE A 359 -3.21 15.36 -18.62
CA PHE A 359 -2.88 14.13 -19.30
C PHE A 359 -1.93 13.34 -18.43
N ASN A 360 -2.18 12.05 -18.35
CA ASN A 360 -1.22 11.12 -17.84
C ASN A 360 0.06 11.24 -18.71
N PRO A 361 1.22 11.60 -18.12
CA PRO A 361 2.44 11.91 -18.86
C PRO A 361 3.12 10.67 -19.45
N TYR A 362 2.51 9.49 -19.28
CA TYR A 362 2.96 8.21 -19.82
C TYR A 362 2.09 7.76 -21.00
N THR A 363 0.77 7.79 -20.84
CA THR A 363 -0.17 7.34 -21.88
C THR A 363 -0.59 8.46 -22.83
N MET A 364 -0.35 9.73 -22.45
CA MET A 364 -0.83 10.93 -23.15
C MET A 364 -2.37 10.96 -23.27
N LEU A 365 -3.07 10.19 -22.44
CA LEU A 365 -4.51 10.17 -22.30
C LEU A 365 -4.91 10.90 -21.01
N PRO A 366 -6.13 11.44 -20.91
CA PRO A 366 -6.63 11.99 -19.65
C PRO A 366 -6.59 10.94 -18.54
N TYR A 367 -6.23 11.34 -17.32
CA TYR A 367 -6.32 10.46 -16.15
C TYR A 367 -7.75 9.94 -15.94
N THR A 368 -7.89 8.67 -15.56
CA THR A 368 -9.19 8.03 -15.29
C THR A 368 -9.82 8.52 -13.98
N PRO A 369 -11.14 8.36 -13.77
CA PRO A 369 -11.78 8.68 -12.48
C PRO A 369 -11.16 7.94 -11.28
N ARG A 370 -10.76 6.67 -11.50
CA ARG A 370 -10.14 5.83 -10.47
C ARG A 370 -8.81 6.42 -10.00
N TYR A 371 -8.02 7.05 -10.88
CA TYR A 371 -6.80 7.76 -10.50
C TYR A 371 -7.08 8.83 -9.44
N TYR A 372 -8.08 9.68 -9.67
CA TYR A 372 -8.40 10.78 -8.75
C TYR A 372 -8.97 10.28 -7.40
N GLU A 373 -9.76 9.20 -7.41
CA GLU A 373 -10.21 8.55 -6.17
C GLU A 373 -9.04 8.03 -5.33
N LEU A 374 -8.06 7.40 -5.98
CA LEU A 374 -6.84 6.92 -5.32
C LEU A 374 -5.98 8.10 -4.86
N TYR A 375 -5.82 9.13 -5.68
CA TYR A 375 -5.06 10.33 -5.35
C TYR A 375 -5.56 11.02 -4.08
N LYS A 376 -6.88 11.19 -3.93
CA LYS A 376 -7.51 11.75 -2.71
C LYS A 376 -7.15 10.96 -1.44
N LYS A 377 -6.98 9.64 -1.54
CA LYS A 377 -6.55 8.80 -0.41
C LYS A 377 -5.04 8.85 -0.18
N ARG A 378 -4.24 9.01 -1.23
CA ARG A 378 -2.77 9.01 -1.15
C ARG A 378 -2.21 10.26 -0.48
N ILE A 379 -2.83 11.41 -0.72
CA ILE A 379 -2.39 12.69 -0.13
C ILE A 379 -2.57 12.77 1.39
N THR A 380 -3.37 11.88 1.98
CA THR A 380 -3.57 11.80 3.44
C THR A 380 -2.56 10.90 4.13
N LEU A 381 -1.71 10.19 3.38
CA LEU A 381 -0.67 9.32 3.92
C LEU A 381 0.42 10.14 4.61
N PRO A 382 0.98 9.69 5.75
CA PRO A 382 1.99 10.42 6.51
C PRO A 382 3.21 10.87 5.68
N VAL A 383 3.68 10.05 4.74
CA VAL A 383 4.84 10.42 3.92
C VAL A 383 4.59 11.68 3.08
N PHE A 384 3.34 11.97 2.70
CA PHE A 384 3.01 13.04 1.75
C PHE A 384 3.36 14.44 2.28
N GLU A 385 3.24 14.65 3.60
CA GLU A 385 3.65 15.89 4.28
C GLU A 385 5.15 16.18 4.08
N TYR A 386 5.95 15.14 3.89
CA TYR A 386 7.41 15.23 3.79
C TYR A 386 7.92 15.12 2.34
N ARG A 387 7.03 15.20 1.33
CA ARG A 387 7.42 15.09 -0.08
C ARG A 387 8.50 16.12 -0.47
N THR A 388 8.33 17.37 -0.06
CA THR A 388 9.26 18.46 -0.38
C THR A 388 10.64 18.21 0.24
N ASP A 389 10.67 17.76 1.50
CA ASP A 389 11.92 17.41 2.18
C ASP A 389 12.61 16.19 1.55
N PHE A 390 11.85 15.16 1.18
CA PHE A 390 12.39 14.01 0.46
C PHE A 390 13.04 14.42 -0.87
N MET A 391 12.34 15.21 -1.69
CA MET A 391 12.87 15.66 -2.99
C MET A 391 14.12 16.54 -2.83
N ARG A 392 14.15 17.40 -1.80
CA ARG A 392 15.34 18.17 -1.44
C ARG A 392 16.50 17.25 -1.05
N LEU A 393 16.27 16.26 -0.18
CA LEU A 393 17.33 15.32 0.21
C LEU A 393 17.83 14.51 -0.99
N LEU A 394 16.93 14.01 -1.84
CA LEU A 394 17.25 13.21 -3.03
C LEU A 394 18.11 13.98 -4.04
N SER A 395 17.84 15.28 -4.23
CA SER A 395 18.68 16.11 -5.09
C SER A 395 20.07 16.35 -4.49
N GLN A 396 20.17 16.58 -3.18
CA GLN A 396 21.41 16.98 -2.49
C GLN A 396 22.35 15.83 -2.15
N HIS A 397 21.82 14.63 -1.89
CA HIS A 397 22.61 13.49 -1.39
C HIS A 397 22.52 12.30 -2.35
N GLN A 398 23.56 11.47 -2.34
CA GLN A 398 23.59 10.26 -3.16
C GLN A 398 22.88 9.09 -2.48
N CYS A 399 23.06 8.93 -1.17
CA CYS A 399 22.41 7.91 -0.36
C CYS A 399 21.54 8.57 0.72
N ILE A 400 20.34 8.03 0.96
CA ILE A 400 19.41 8.50 2.00
C ILE A 400 18.86 7.30 2.76
N VAL A 401 18.78 7.41 4.09
CA VAL A 401 18.06 6.46 4.93
C VAL A 401 16.70 7.06 5.27
N LEU A 402 15.63 6.36 4.94
CA LEU A 402 14.25 6.76 5.24
C LEU A 402 13.62 5.75 6.20
N VAL A 403 13.18 6.25 7.35
CA VAL A 403 12.47 5.46 8.35
C VAL A 403 11.05 5.97 8.45
N GLY A 404 10.10 5.05 8.47
CA GLY A 404 8.71 5.37 8.72
C GLY A 404 7.93 4.11 9.01
N GLU A 405 6.92 4.21 9.87
CA GLU A 405 6.15 3.04 10.27
C GLU A 405 5.44 2.38 9.09
N THR A 406 5.09 1.12 9.26
CA THR A 406 4.40 0.36 8.21
C THR A 406 2.99 0.94 7.98
N GLY A 407 2.63 1.22 6.73
CA GLY A 407 1.38 1.93 6.38
C GLY A 407 1.53 3.45 6.23
N SER A 408 2.71 4.02 6.51
CA SER A 408 2.98 5.46 6.29
C SER A 408 2.99 5.88 4.81
N GLY A 409 3.10 4.93 3.87
CA GLY A 409 3.12 5.18 2.42
C GLY A 409 4.50 5.05 1.75
N LYS A 410 5.54 4.58 2.45
CA LYS A 410 6.92 4.45 1.92
C LYS A 410 6.96 3.73 0.56
N THR A 411 6.53 2.47 0.55
CA THR A 411 6.63 1.56 -0.59
C THR A 411 5.81 2.00 -1.79
N THR A 412 4.70 2.73 -1.59
CA THR A 412 3.82 3.15 -2.68
C THR A 412 4.19 4.54 -3.21
N GLN A 413 4.50 5.51 -2.35
CA GLN A 413 4.67 6.91 -2.76
C GLN A 413 6.12 7.27 -3.11
N ILE A 414 7.11 6.79 -2.33
CA ILE A 414 8.53 7.16 -2.52
C ILE A 414 9.05 6.76 -3.90
N PRO A 415 8.79 5.54 -4.42
CA PRO A 415 9.23 5.18 -5.77
C PRO A 415 8.59 6.06 -6.86
N GLN A 416 7.34 6.50 -6.71
CA GLN A 416 6.69 7.39 -7.68
C GLN A 416 7.39 8.76 -7.73
N TRP A 417 7.78 9.33 -6.59
CA TRP A 417 8.56 10.56 -6.55
C TRP A 417 9.97 10.39 -7.12
N CYS A 418 10.57 9.20 -6.93
CA CYS A 418 11.84 8.86 -7.57
C CYS A 418 11.70 8.78 -9.10
N VAL A 419 10.56 8.35 -9.63
CA VAL A 419 10.28 8.37 -11.08
C VAL A 419 10.17 9.82 -11.58
N GLU A 420 9.46 10.68 -10.86
CA GLU A 420 9.39 12.12 -11.18
C GLU A 420 10.79 12.76 -11.22
N TYR A 421 11.62 12.47 -10.20
CA TYR A 421 13.00 12.90 -10.15
C TYR A 421 13.80 12.37 -11.34
N SER A 422 13.74 11.06 -11.62
CA SER A 422 14.48 10.44 -12.71
C SER A 422 14.13 11.06 -14.07
N ARG A 423 12.83 11.28 -14.34
CA ARG A 423 12.36 11.94 -15.58
C ARG A 423 12.84 13.38 -15.73
N SER A 424 13.08 14.08 -14.63
CA SER A 424 13.58 15.46 -14.66
C SER A 424 15.05 15.56 -15.08
N ILE A 425 15.83 14.47 -14.93
CA ILE A 425 17.27 14.45 -15.21
C ILE A 425 17.66 13.55 -16.38
N GLY A 426 16.84 12.56 -16.75
CA GLY A 426 17.16 11.62 -17.81
C GLY A 426 16.05 10.60 -18.10
N SER A 427 16.43 9.48 -18.72
CA SER A 427 15.51 8.43 -19.16
C SER A 427 15.69 7.10 -18.42
N LYS A 428 16.59 7.03 -17.44
CA LYS A 428 16.85 5.80 -16.66
C LYS A 428 15.67 5.50 -15.73
N GLY A 429 15.47 4.22 -15.40
CA GLY A 429 14.35 3.76 -14.58
C GLY A 429 14.59 3.86 -13.07
N VAL A 430 13.62 3.37 -12.31
CA VAL A 430 13.64 3.24 -10.85
C VAL A 430 13.43 1.78 -10.48
N ALA A 431 14.31 1.22 -9.65
CA ALA A 431 14.14 -0.10 -9.06
C ALA A 431 13.75 0.02 -7.60
N CYS A 432 12.70 -0.68 -7.16
CA CYS A 432 12.34 -0.80 -5.76
C CYS A 432 12.34 -2.26 -5.36
N THR A 433 13.26 -2.65 -4.47
CA THR A 433 13.35 -4.04 -4.02
C THR A 433 12.33 -4.32 -2.93
N GLN A 434 11.87 -5.57 -2.87
CA GLN A 434 10.97 -6.10 -1.85
C GLN A 434 11.48 -7.49 -1.44
N PRO A 435 11.66 -7.78 -0.14
CA PRO A 435 12.06 -9.11 0.31
C PRO A 435 11.12 -10.23 -0.13
N ARG A 436 9.83 -9.92 -0.27
CA ARG A 436 8.75 -10.91 -0.52
C ARG A 436 8.17 -10.77 -1.91
N ARG A 437 8.06 -11.91 -2.63
CA ARG A 437 7.44 -12.00 -3.97
C ARG A 437 6.03 -11.39 -4.01
N VAL A 438 5.19 -11.73 -3.03
CA VAL A 438 3.79 -11.27 -2.94
C VAL A 438 3.73 -9.75 -2.76
N ALA A 439 4.65 -9.18 -1.98
CA ALA A 439 4.74 -7.74 -1.79
C ALA A 439 5.09 -7.04 -3.11
N ALA A 440 6.14 -7.50 -3.81
CA ALA A 440 6.53 -6.96 -5.12
C ALA A 440 5.37 -6.96 -6.15
N MET A 441 4.66 -8.08 -6.28
CA MET A 441 3.53 -8.20 -7.23
C MET A 441 2.36 -7.30 -6.85
N SER A 442 1.93 -7.35 -5.58
CA SER A 442 0.77 -6.61 -5.10
C SER A 442 1.00 -5.10 -5.08
N VAL A 443 2.19 -4.64 -4.70
CA VAL A 443 2.51 -3.22 -4.72
C VAL A 443 2.69 -2.71 -6.16
N ALA A 444 3.25 -3.51 -7.07
CA ALA A 444 3.33 -3.13 -8.48
C ALA A 444 1.94 -2.94 -9.09
N GLN A 445 1.01 -3.88 -8.85
CA GLN A 445 -0.39 -3.74 -9.26
C GLN A 445 -1.05 -2.52 -8.63
N ARG A 446 -0.83 -2.28 -7.33
CA ARG A 446 -1.38 -1.11 -6.65
C ARG A 446 -0.84 0.18 -7.26
N VAL A 447 0.47 0.26 -7.49
CA VAL A 447 1.12 1.48 -7.98
C VAL A 447 0.83 1.71 -9.47
N SER A 448 0.63 0.66 -10.26
CA SER A 448 0.13 0.82 -11.63
C SER A 448 -1.25 1.46 -11.66
N GLU A 449 -2.14 1.11 -10.73
CA GLU A 449 -3.44 1.77 -10.57
C GLU A 449 -3.30 3.21 -10.07
N GLU A 450 -2.38 3.46 -9.13
CA GLU A 450 -2.11 4.81 -8.61
C GLU A 450 -1.48 5.74 -9.65
N MET A 451 -0.70 5.21 -10.60
CA MET A 451 -0.11 5.94 -11.72
C MET A 451 -1.00 5.92 -12.99
N ASP A 452 -2.15 5.25 -12.92
CA ASP A 452 -3.12 5.10 -14.01
C ASP A 452 -2.53 4.51 -15.30
N VAL A 453 -1.73 3.47 -15.15
CA VAL A 453 -1.06 2.73 -16.23
C VAL A 453 -1.36 1.24 -16.14
N ALA A 454 -1.23 0.52 -17.25
CA ALA A 454 -1.38 -0.93 -17.26
C ALA A 454 -0.15 -1.60 -16.62
N LEU A 455 -0.39 -2.57 -15.72
CA LEU A 455 0.68 -3.37 -15.13
C LEU A 455 1.49 -4.09 -16.23
N GLY A 456 2.82 -4.03 -16.12
CA GLY A 456 3.77 -4.55 -17.09
C GLY A 456 4.17 -3.56 -18.20
N GLN A 457 3.52 -2.39 -18.28
CA GLN A 457 3.94 -1.28 -19.12
C GLN A 457 4.89 -0.36 -18.34
N GLU A 458 4.46 0.83 -17.93
CA GLU A 458 5.32 1.80 -17.23
C GLU A 458 5.64 1.40 -15.79
N VAL A 459 4.71 0.72 -15.11
CA VAL A 459 4.94 0.07 -13.82
C VAL A 459 4.91 -1.44 -14.04
N GLY A 460 5.94 -2.13 -13.57
CA GLY A 460 6.06 -3.58 -13.68
C GLY A 460 6.66 -4.22 -12.44
N TYR A 461 6.76 -5.55 -12.46
CA TYR A 461 7.52 -6.28 -11.46
C TYR A 461 8.39 -7.37 -12.06
N SER A 462 9.46 -7.74 -11.34
CA SER A 462 10.33 -8.86 -11.69
C SER A 462 10.64 -9.71 -10.47
N ILE A 463 10.23 -10.98 -10.52
CA ILE A 463 10.49 -11.97 -9.46
C ILE A 463 11.11 -13.22 -10.07
N ARG A 464 11.70 -14.08 -9.23
CA ARG A 464 12.28 -15.34 -9.73
C ARG A 464 11.20 -16.15 -10.46
N PHE A 465 11.49 -16.43 -11.72
CA PHE A 465 10.65 -17.15 -12.67
C PHE A 465 9.39 -16.43 -13.19
N GLU A 466 9.27 -15.12 -13.02
CA GLU A 466 8.15 -14.35 -13.55
C GLU A 466 8.57 -12.88 -13.73
N ASP A 467 8.57 -12.41 -14.97
CA ASP A 467 8.91 -11.03 -15.33
C ASP A 467 7.71 -10.39 -16.02
N CYS A 468 7.12 -9.40 -15.36
CA CYS A 468 6.00 -8.60 -15.84
C CYS A 468 6.49 -7.17 -16.06
N SER A 469 7.34 -7.00 -17.08
CA SER A 469 7.89 -5.72 -17.50
C SER A 469 8.00 -5.64 -19.02
N SER A 470 8.25 -4.45 -19.54
CA SER A 470 8.39 -4.16 -20.97
C SER A 470 9.44 -3.05 -21.20
N PRO A 471 9.82 -2.76 -22.45
CA PRO A 471 10.71 -1.63 -22.73
C PRO A 471 10.17 -0.26 -22.29
N ARG A 472 8.88 -0.14 -21.94
CA ARG A 472 8.27 1.09 -21.41
C ARG A 472 8.39 1.20 -19.88
N THR A 473 8.83 0.16 -19.19
CA THR A 473 8.88 0.12 -17.73
C THR A 473 9.87 1.14 -17.19
N VAL A 474 9.35 2.13 -16.47
CA VAL A 474 10.14 3.17 -15.79
C VAL A 474 10.23 2.91 -14.28
N LEU A 475 9.28 2.17 -13.71
CA LEU A 475 9.29 1.76 -12.32
C LEU A 475 9.12 0.24 -12.24
N LYS A 476 10.12 -0.43 -11.68
CA LYS A 476 10.12 -1.88 -11.54
C LYS A 476 10.24 -2.27 -10.07
N TYR A 477 9.20 -2.91 -9.54
CA TYR A 477 9.27 -3.57 -8.24
C TYR A 477 9.86 -4.96 -8.40
N MET A 478 10.83 -5.35 -7.60
CA MET A 478 11.45 -6.66 -7.76
C MET A 478 11.88 -7.25 -6.45
N THR A 479 12.11 -8.56 -6.42
CA THR A 479 12.78 -9.13 -5.26
C THR A 479 14.24 -8.72 -5.22
N ASP A 480 14.81 -8.55 -4.03
CA ASP A 480 16.23 -8.24 -3.82
C ASP A 480 17.14 -9.15 -4.67
N GLY A 481 16.88 -10.46 -4.66
CA GLY A 481 17.65 -11.43 -5.45
C GLY A 481 17.53 -11.29 -6.97
N MET A 482 16.49 -10.62 -7.49
CA MET A 482 16.38 -10.30 -8.92
C MET A 482 17.25 -9.10 -9.29
N LEU A 483 17.28 -8.05 -8.46
CA LEU A 483 18.19 -6.92 -8.70
C LEU A 483 19.65 -7.37 -8.63
N LEU A 484 20.00 -8.23 -7.67
CA LEU A 484 21.34 -8.81 -7.57
C LEU A 484 21.71 -9.61 -8.83
N ARG A 485 20.74 -10.33 -9.41
CA ARG A 485 20.94 -11.06 -10.68
C ARG A 485 21.11 -10.13 -11.87
N GLU A 486 20.31 -9.06 -11.96
CA GLU A 486 20.53 -8.04 -13.00
C GLU A 486 21.95 -7.47 -12.89
N GLY A 487 22.44 -7.24 -11.67
CA GLY A 487 23.82 -6.82 -11.39
C GLY A 487 24.89 -7.76 -11.94
N MET A 488 24.62 -9.06 -12.06
CA MET A 488 25.60 -10.02 -12.61
C MET A 488 25.81 -9.84 -14.12
N SER A 489 24.80 -9.33 -14.83
CA SER A 489 24.88 -9.02 -16.27
C SER A 489 25.23 -7.55 -16.51
N ASP A 490 24.80 -6.67 -15.62
CA ASP A 490 25.04 -5.22 -15.65
C ASP A 490 25.55 -4.75 -14.27
N PRO A 491 26.88 -4.86 -14.00
CA PRO A 491 27.46 -4.54 -12.69
C PRO A 491 27.27 -3.09 -12.25
N MET A 492 27.09 -2.16 -13.20
CA MET A 492 26.86 -0.74 -12.91
C MET A 492 25.37 -0.39 -12.80
N LEU A 493 24.48 -1.36 -13.07
CA LEU A 493 23.03 -1.20 -13.01
C LEU A 493 22.59 0.04 -13.79
N ASP A 494 23.09 0.17 -15.03
CA ASP A 494 22.95 1.32 -15.90
C ASP A 494 21.52 1.63 -16.33
N ALA A 495 20.64 0.62 -16.26
CA ALA A 495 19.21 0.81 -16.45
C ALA A 495 18.56 1.75 -15.41
N TYR A 496 19.19 1.99 -14.25
CA TYR A 496 18.57 2.69 -13.12
C TYR A 496 19.24 4.02 -12.75
N GLN A 497 18.39 4.99 -12.44
CA GLN A 497 18.76 6.28 -11.87
C GLN A 497 18.65 6.29 -10.35
N VAL A 498 17.64 5.59 -9.83
CA VAL A 498 17.35 5.48 -8.41
C VAL A 498 17.08 4.03 -8.07
N ILE A 499 17.75 3.54 -7.03
CA ILE A 499 17.52 2.21 -6.46
C ILE A 499 17.03 2.39 -5.03
N LEU A 500 15.90 1.77 -4.72
CA LEU A 500 15.32 1.74 -3.38
C LEU A 500 15.46 0.33 -2.81
N LEU A 501 16.14 0.20 -1.68
CA LEU A 501 16.14 -1.01 -0.87
C LEU A 501 15.06 -0.88 0.21
N ASP A 502 13.87 -1.42 -0.06
CA ASP A 502 12.76 -1.35 0.89
C ASP A 502 12.76 -2.51 1.88
N GLU A 503 12.12 -2.28 3.03
CA GLU A 503 12.02 -3.23 4.14
C GLU A 503 13.42 -3.77 4.56
N ALA A 504 14.45 -2.93 4.51
CA ALA A 504 15.85 -3.31 4.77
C ALA A 504 16.07 -3.89 6.18
N HIS A 505 15.15 -3.64 7.11
CA HIS A 505 15.14 -4.25 8.45
C HIS A 505 14.87 -5.75 8.47
N GLU A 506 14.34 -6.35 7.39
CA GLU A 506 14.21 -7.81 7.30
C GLU A 506 15.58 -8.50 7.20
N ARG A 507 16.64 -7.76 6.81
CA ARG A 507 18.03 -8.23 6.75
C ARG A 507 18.16 -9.59 6.05
N THR A 508 17.52 -9.69 4.87
CA THR A 508 17.59 -10.88 4.01
C THR A 508 19.00 -11.03 3.44
N LEU A 509 19.34 -12.26 3.05
CA LEU A 509 20.64 -12.55 2.47
C LEU A 509 20.93 -11.69 1.23
N ALA A 510 19.94 -11.52 0.35
CA ALA A 510 20.09 -10.75 -0.87
C ALA A 510 20.13 -9.23 -0.61
N THR A 511 19.37 -8.71 0.37
CA THR A 511 19.45 -7.29 0.76
C THR A 511 20.83 -6.93 1.28
N ASP A 512 21.40 -7.76 2.16
CA ASP A 512 22.73 -7.49 2.74
C ASP A 512 23.84 -7.47 1.66
N LEU A 513 23.75 -8.37 0.67
CA LEU A 513 24.68 -8.38 -0.45
C LEU A 513 24.51 -7.18 -1.36
N LEU A 514 23.27 -6.82 -1.67
CA LEU A 514 22.97 -5.62 -2.45
C LEU A 514 23.49 -4.36 -1.77
N MET A 515 23.39 -4.26 -0.44
CA MET A 515 23.94 -3.10 0.29
C MET A 515 25.46 -2.96 0.06
N GLY A 516 26.22 -4.05 0.16
CA GLY A 516 27.66 -4.03 -0.09
C GLY A 516 28.03 -3.76 -1.55
N VAL A 517 27.33 -4.40 -2.49
CA VAL A 517 27.54 -4.16 -3.94
C VAL A 517 27.20 -2.72 -4.30
N LEU A 518 26.05 -2.22 -3.87
CA LEU A 518 25.60 -0.85 -4.18
C LEU A 518 26.49 0.20 -3.51
N LYS A 519 27.02 -0.07 -2.32
CA LYS A 519 28.01 0.81 -1.68
C LYS A 519 29.26 1.01 -2.54
N GLU A 520 29.69 -0.01 -3.30
CA GLU A 520 30.78 0.18 -4.26
C GLU A 520 30.35 0.78 -5.59
N VAL A 521 29.15 0.45 -6.08
CA VAL A 521 28.62 1.05 -7.31
C VAL A 521 28.45 2.56 -7.16
N ILE A 522 27.91 3.06 -6.04
CA ILE A 522 27.71 4.51 -5.84
C ILE A 522 29.04 5.29 -5.80
N LYS A 523 30.15 4.68 -5.38
CA LYS A 523 31.48 5.33 -5.45
C LYS A 523 31.95 5.53 -6.89
N GLN A 524 31.56 4.63 -7.79
CA GLN A 524 31.91 4.68 -9.22
C GLN A 524 30.88 5.46 -10.05
N ARG A 525 29.62 5.49 -9.61
CA ARG A 525 28.49 6.14 -10.28
C ARG A 525 27.88 7.26 -9.44
N PRO A 526 28.46 8.48 -9.48
CA PRO A 526 27.97 9.63 -8.72
C PRO A 526 26.55 10.08 -9.12
N ASP A 527 26.08 9.67 -10.30
CA ASP A 527 24.73 9.96 -10.79
C ASP A 527 23.66 9.04 -10.15
N LEU A 528 24.02 7.82 -9.74
CA LEU A 528 23.09 6.86 -9.13
C LEU A 528 22.66 7.32 -7.74
N LYS A 529 21.34 7.33 -7.47
CA LYS A 529 20.78 7.59 -6.15
C LYS A 529 20.37 6.29 -5.45
N LEU A 530 20.65 6.20 -4.15
CA LEU A 530 20.31 5.06 -3.30
C LEU A 530 19.39 5.50 -2.15
N VAL A 531 18.28 4.80 -1.97
CA VAL A 531 17.34 5.07 -0.85
C VAL A 531 17.14 3.79 -0.06
N ILE A 532 17.51 3.80 1.21
CA ILE A 532 17.32 2.67 2.14
C ILE A 532 16.06 2.94 2.96
N MET A 533 15.01 2.14 2.78
CA MET A 533 13.74 2.31 3.48
C MET A 533 13.56 1.23 4.56
N SER A 534 13.18 1.65 5.77
CA SER A 534 12.98 0.77 6.91
C SER A 534 11.79 1.19 7.77
N ALA A 535 11.25 0.25 8.54
CA ALA A 535 10.18 0.48 9.50
C ALA A 535 10.64 0.48 10.97
N THR A 536 11.90 0.15 11.25
CA THR A 536 12.41 -0.01 12.62
C THR A 536 13.50 1.01 12.98
N LEU A 537 13.71 1.18 14.29
CA LEU A 537 14.61 2.16 14.92
C LEU A 537 16.11 1.92 14.73
N ASP A 538 16.54 0.83 14.07
CA ASP A 538 17.96 0.54 13.83
C ASP A 538 18.59 1.40 12.71
N ALA A 539 18.00 2.58 12.48
CA ALA A 539 18.38 3.56 11.47
C ALA A 539 19.85 3.95 11.56
N GLY A 540 20.36 4.07 12.80
CA GLY A 540 21.75 4.47 13.05
C GLY A 540 22.77 3.53 12.42
N LYS A 541 22.50 2.21 12.41
CA LYS A 541 23.40 1.23 11.79
C LYS A 541 23.46 1.39 10.28
N PHE A 542 22.31 1.61 9.62
CA PHE A 542 22.26 1.88 8.18
C PHE A 542 22.96 3.20 7.82
N GLN A 543 22.77 4.25 8.61
CA GLN A 543 23.45 5.53 8.39
C GLN A 543 24.97 5.38 8.49
N GLN A 544 25.46 4.76 9.57
CA GLN A 544 26.90 4.55 9.78
C GLN A 544 27.52 3.71 8.66
N TYR A 545 26.81 2.66 8.22
CA TYR A 545 27.28 1.80 7.15
C TYR A 545 27.38 2.54 5.80
N PHE A 546 26.46 3.44 5.48
CA PHE A 546 26.51 4.30 4.28
C PHE A 546 27.10 5.68 4.58
N ASP A 547 28.28 5.70 5.22
CA ASP A 547 29.12 6.90 5.43
C ASP A 547 28.39 8.09 6.07
N ASN A 548 27.56 7.80 7.08
CA ASN A 548 26.69 8.76 7.79
C ASN A 548 25.65 9.45 6.88
N ALA A 549 25.02 8.68 5.99
CA ALA A 549 23.93 9.15 5.14
C ALA A 549 22.82 9.88 5.95
N PRO A 550 22.18 10.91 5.37
CA PRO A 550 21.08 11.64 6.01
C PRO A 550 19.89 10.71 6.32
N LEU A 551 19.31 10.90 7.50
CA LEU A 551 18.10 10.22 7.94
C LEU A 551 16.89 11.12 7.79
N MET A 552 15.87 10.60 7.10
CA MET A 552 14.53 11.16 7.08
C MET A 552 13.61 10.27 7.90
N ASN A 553 13.00 10.82 8.95
CA ASN A 553 12.05 10.09 9.79
C ASN A 553 10.63 10.58 9.53
N VAL A 554 9.74 9.66 9.18
CA VAL A 554 8.32 9.92 8.95
C VAL A 554 7.55 9.36 10.16
N PRO A 555 7.01 10.22 11.03
CA PRO A 555 6.25 9.78 12.19
C PRO A 555 5.02 8.99 11.74
N GLY A 556 4.75 7.88 12.43
CA GLY A 556 3.56 7.09 12.20
C GLY A 556 2.29 7.77 12.67
N ARG A 557 1.19 7.50 11.97
CA ARG A 557 -0.18 7.78 12.45
C ARG A 557 -0.84 6.47 12.90
N THR A 558 -0.16 5.67 13.72
CA THR A 558 -0.80 4.49 14.31
C THR A 558 -1.69 4.90 15.47
N HIS A 559 -2.89 4.35 15.49
CA HIS A 559 -3.74 4.39 16.68
C HIS A 559 -3.13 3.53 17.80
N PRO A 560 -3.43 3.83 19.07
CA PRO A 560 -2.89 3.08 20.20
C PRO A 560 -3.28 1.60 20.13
N VAL A 561 -2.32 0.73 20.48
CA VAL A 561 -2.52 -0.73 20.57
C VAL A 561 -2.29 -1.17 22.01
N GLU A 562 -3.33 -1.72 22.65
CA GLU A 562 -3.22 -2.32 23.98
C GLU A 562 -2.55 -3.70 23.88
N ILE A 563 -1.55 -3.95 24.73
CA ILE A 563 -0.81 -5.22 24.75
C ILE A 563 -1.24 -6.06 25.96
N PHE A 564 -1.72 -7.27 25.70
CA PHE A 564 -2.06 -8.26 26.72
C PHE A 564 -1.04 -9.39 26.71
N TYR A 565 -0.59 -9.81 27.88
CA TYR A 565 0.31 -10.96 28.07
C TYR A 565 -0.40 -12.07 28.83
N THR A 566 0.00 -13.33 28.61
CA THR A 566 -0.45 -14.42 29.47
C THR A 566 0.24 -14.34 30.85
N PRO A 567 -0.44 -14.74 31.94
CA PRO A 567 0.16 -14.74 33.27
C PRO A 567 1.25 -15.82 33.40
N GLU A 568 1.09 -16.94 32.71
CA GLU A 568 2.02 -18.07 32.72
C GLU A 568 2.38 -18.50 31.29
N PRO A 569 3.54 -19.17 31.07
CA PRO A 569 3.92 -19.70 29.77
C PRO A 569 2.96 -20.80 29.28
N GLU A 570 2.48 -20.68 28.05
CA GLU A 570 1.63 -21.69 27.42
C GLU A 570 2.47 -22.78 26.75
N ARG A 571 2.19 -24.06 27.07
CA ARG A 571 2.92 -25.20 26.47
C ARG A 571 2.48 -25.49 25.04
N ASP A 572 1.18 -25.40 24.79
CA ASP A 572 0.59 -25.56 23.47
C ASP A 572 0.04 -24.22 23.01
N TYR A 573 0.88 -23.49 22.28
CA TYR A 573 0.52 -22.16 21.81
C TYR A 573 -0.56 -22.20 20.71
N LEU A 574 -0.73 -23.33 20.02
CA LEU A 574 -1.76 -23.50 18.99
C LEU A 574 -3.15 -23.59 19.66
N GLU A 575 -3.25 -24.37 20.73
CA GLU A 575 -4.46 -24.44 21.55
C GLU A 575 -4.81 -23.08 22.15
N ALA A 576 -3.82 -22.41 22.76
CA ALA A 576 -4.00 -21.09 23.34
C ALA A 576 -4.46 -20.08 22.28
N ALA A 577 -3.91 -20.12 21.06
CA ALA A 577 -4.30 -19.24 19.97
C ALA A 577 -5.75 -19.44 19.52
N ILE A 578 -6.18 -20.70 19.34
CA ILE A 578 -7.56 -21.04 18.95
C ILE A 578 -8.55 -20.56 20.04
N ARG A 579 -8.22 -20.83 21.30
CA ARG A 579 -9.01 -20.39 22.46
C ARG A 579 -9.14 -18.85 22.49
N THR A 580 -8.04 -18.12 22.27
CA THR A 580 -8.07 -16.65 22.21
C THR A 580 -8.91 -16.12 21.05
N VAL A 581 -8.86 -16.74 19.86
CA VAL A 581 -9.71 -16.36 18.72
C VAL A 581 -11.18 -16.48 19.08
N ILE A 582 -11.58 -17.58 19.71
CA ILE A 582 -12.98 -17.82 20.09
C ILE A 582 -13.42 -16.87 21.20
N GLN A 583 -12.56 -16.63 22.20
CA GLN A 583 -12.83 -15.68 23.27
C GLN A 583 -13.03 -14.26 22.73
N ILE A 584 -12.22 -13.81 21.76
CA ILE A 584 -12.41 -12.52 21.10
C ILE A 584 -13.75 -12.47 20.36
N GLN A 585 -14.11 -13.53 19.63
CA GLN A 585 -15.39 -13.58 18.90
C GLN A 585 -16.60 -13.50 19.84
N MET A 586 -16.51 -14.06 21.04
CA MET A 586 -17.62 -14.11 22.00
C MET A 586 -17.70 -12.91 22.94
N CYS A 587 -16.56 -12.38 23.39
CA CYS A 587 -16.50 -11.42 24.50
C CYS A 587 -16.24 -9.97 24.06
N GLU A 588 -15.61 -9.74 22.90
CA GLU A 588 -15.31 -8.38 22.46
C GLU A 588 -16.55 -7.74 21.81
N GLU A 589 -17.01 -6.63 22.37
CA GLU A 589 -18.20 -5.90 21.90
C GLU A 589 -17.91 -4.97 20.71
N ILE A 590 -16.65 -4.62 20.47
CA ILE A 590 -16.27 -3.72 19.37
C ILE A 590 -16.07 -4.48 18.05
N PRO A 591 -16.53 -3.95 16.90
CA PRO A 591 -16.31 -4.59 15.61
C PRO A 591 -14.84 -4.47 15.16
N GLY A 592 -14.35 -5.51 14.48
CA GLY A 592 -12.97 -5.58 14.00
C GLY A 592 -12.53 -7.01 13.70
N ASP A 593 -11.67 -7.14 12.71
CA ASP A 593 -11.14 -8.42 12.25
C ASP A 593 -9.93 -8.87 13.07
N LEU A 594 -9.68 -10.18 13.03
CA LEU A 594 -8.61 -10.84 13.75
C LEU A 594 -7.46 -11.21 12.80
N LEU A 595 -6.22 -11.06 13.27
CA LEU A 595 -5.02 -11.56 12.62
C LEU A 595 -4.25 -12.46 13.59
N LEU A 596 -4.19 -13.75 13.29
CA LEU A 596 -3.47 -14.75 14.06
C LEU A 596 -2.18 -15.14 13.35
N PHE A 597 -1.03 -15.02 14.04
CA PHE A 597 0.27 -15.46 13.53
C PHE A 597 0.56 -16.92 13.91
N LEU A 598 0.88 -17.77 12.94
CA LEU A 598 1.33 -19.16 13.12
C LEU A 598 2.56 -19.42 12.23
N THR A 599 3.16 -20.61 12.34
CA THR A 599 4.52 -20.82 11.84
C THR A 599 4.59 -21.41 10.42
N GLY A 600 3.53 -22.09 9.96
CA GLY A 600 3.53 -22.71 8.64
C GLY A 600 2.18 -23.26 8.19
N GLN A 601 2.15 -23.77 6.95
CA GLN A 601 0.94 -24.20 6.26
C GLN A 601 0.13 -25.25 7.04
N GLU A 602 0.73 -26.37 7.45
CA GLU A 602 0.01 -27.47 8.10
C GLU A 602 -0.69 -27.02 9.39
N GLU A 603 0.00 -26.21 10.18
CA GLU A 603 -0.49 -25.64 11.42
C GLU A 603 -1.63 -24.64 11.17
N ILE A 604 -1.49 -23.79 10.16
CA ILE A 604 -2.53 -22.82 9.75
C ILE A 604 -3.79 -23.55 9.29
N GLU A 605 -3.66 -24.56 8.45
CA GLU A 605 -4.82 -25.31 7.94
C GLU A 605 -5.54 -26.07 9.07
N GLU A 606 -4.79 -26.65 10.00
CA GLU A 606 -5.37 -27.30 11.18
C GLU A 606 -6.09 -26.30 12.09
N ALA A 607 -5.46 -25.14 12.38
CA ALA A 607 -6.10 -24.07 13.13
C ALA A 607 -7.40 -23.61 12.46
N CYS A 608 -7.40 -23.38 11.15
CA CYS A 608 -8.59 -22.98 10.40
C CYS A 608 -9.73 -24.01 10.54
N LYS A 609 -9.42 -25.31 10.45
CA LYS A 609 -10.41 -26.39 10.61
C LYS A 609 -10.96 -26.44 12.03
N ARG A 610 -10.10 -26.34 13.04
CA ARG A 610 -10.47 -26.38 14.45
C ARG A 610 -11.31 -25.18 14.86
N ILE A 611 -10.89 -23.96 14.50
CA ILE A 611 -11.67 -22.73 14.70
C ILE A 611 -13.06 -22.88 14.08
N LYS A 612 -13.15 -23.37 12.84
CA LYS A 612 -14.45 -23.56 12.18
C LYS A 612 -15.34 -24.55 12.93
N ARG A 613 -14.81 -25.71 13.34
CA ARG A 613 -15.57 -26.72 14.11
C ARG A 613 -16.05 -26.18 15.46
N GLU A 614 -15.19 -25.47 16.19
CA GLU A 614 -15.56 -24.88 17.48
C GLU A 614 -16.60 -23.78 17.31
N MET A 615 -16.51 -22.98 16.23
CA MET A 615 -17.53 -22.00 15.91
C MET A 615 -18.89 -22.61 15.54
N ASP A 616 -18.91 -23.68 14.77
CA ASP A 616 -20.14 -24.38 14.38
C ASP A 616 -20.87 -24.98 15.62
N ASN A 617 -20.16 -25.25 16.71
CA ASN A 617 -20.71 -25.77 17.97
C ASN A 617 -21.35 -24.70 18.87
N LEU A 618 -21.10 -23.41 18.64
CA LEU A 618 -21.55 -22.31 19.52
C LEU A 618 -22.99 -21.83 19.26
N GLY A 619 -23.71 -22.46 18.33
CA GLY A 619 -25.12 -22.18 18.05
C GLY A 619 -25.38 -20.88 17.27
N PRO A 620 -26.66 -20.53 17.02
CA PRO A 620 -27.01 -19.41 16.12
C PRO A 620 -26.79 -18.02 16.74
N GLU A 621 -26.63 -17.94 18.07
CA GLU A 621 -26.51 -16.68 18.81
C GLU A 621 -25.18 -15.96 18.57
N VAL A 622 -24.12 -16.68 18.19
CA VAL A 622 -22.80 -16.10 17.89
C VAL A 622 -22.73 -15.62 16.44
N GLY A 623 -22.04 -14.49 16.22
CA GLY A 623 -21.83 -13.93 14.89
C GLY A 623 -21.00 -14.84 13.99
N GLU A 624 -21.15 -14.70 12.67
CA GLU A 624 -20.39 -15.51 11.70
C GLU A 624 -18.90 -15.14 11.73
N LEU A 625 -18.03 -16.15 11.80
CA LEU A 625 -16.58 -15.98 11.75
C LEU A 625 -16.03 -16.58 10.46
N LYS A 626 -15.57 -15.71 9.55
CA LYS A 626 -14.95 -16.14 8.29
C LYS A 626 -13.46 -16.37 8.46
N CYS A 627 -13.04 -17.63 8.39
CA CYS A 627 -11.64 -18.04 8.55
C CYS A 627 -10.90 -18.10 7.20
N ILE A 628 -9.79 -17.36 7.07
CA ILE A 628 -9.01 -17.25 5.82
C ILE A 628 -7.53 -17.57 6.10
N PRO A 629 -6.95 -18.62 5.48
CA PRO A 629 -5.53 -18.93 5.64
C PRO A 629 -4.66 -17.99 4.79
N LEU A 630 -3.43 -17.70 5.26
CA LEU A 630 -2.43 -16.92 4.53
C LEU A 630 -0.98 -17.44 4.72
N TYR A 631 -0.43 -18.12 3.73
CA TYR A 631 0.97 -18.62 3.71
C TYR A 631 1.58 -18.53 2.30
N SER A 632 2.91 -18.61 2.19
CA SER A 632 3.66 -18.29 0.96
C SER A 632 3.33 -19.17 -0.26
N THR A 633 2.98 -20.43 -0.05
CA THR A 633 2.58 -21.38 -1.10
C THR A 633 1.13 -21.20 -1.54
N LEU A 634 0.34 -20.31 -0.88
CA LEU A 634 -0.99 -20.00 -1.35
C LEU A 634 -0.95 -19.29 -2.71
N PRO A 635 -1.91 -19.54 -3.58
CA PRO A 635 -1.86 -18.94 -4.91
C PRO A 635 -2.47 -17.53 -4.92
N PRO A 636 -2.09 -16.64 -5.87
CA PRO A 636 -2.37 -15.21 -5.76
C PRO A 636 -3.85 -14.86 -5.57
N ASN A 637 -4.76 -15.54 -6.28
CA ASN A 637 -6.20 -15.34 -6.13
C ASN A 637 -6.73 -15.72 -4.75
N LEU A 638 -6.15 -16.72 -4.08
CA LEU A 638 -6.51 -17.11 -2.72
C LEU A 638 -5.89 -16.18 -1.69
N GLN A 639 -4.67 -15.68 -1.93
CA GLN A 639 -4.04 -14.67 -1.09
C GLN A 639 -4.86 -13.37 -1.10
N GLN A 640 -5.42 -12.97 -2.25
CA GLN A 640 -6.27 -11.78 -2.35
C GLN A 640 -7.55 -11.86 -1.50
N ARG A 641 -8.01 -13.05 -1.11
CA ARG A 641 -9.22 -13.23 -0.29
C ARG A 641 -9.11 -12.57 1.09
N ILE A 642 -7.90 -12.31 1.58
CA ILE A 642 -7.70 -11.58 2.84
C ILE A 642 -8.26 -10.15 2.78
N PHE A 643 -8.42 -9.58 1.59
CA PHE A 643 -9.00 -8.25 1.36
C PHE A 643 -10.53 -8.27 1.23
N GLU A 644 -11.16 -9.46 1.20
CA GLU A 644 -12.62 -9.55 1.22
C GLU A 644 -13.19 -8.95 2.51
N PRO A 645 -14.38 -8.32 2.46
CA PRO A 645 -15.02 -7.78 3.65
C PRO A 645 -15.42 -8.89 4.64
N ALA A 646 -15.53 -8.51 5.92
CA ALA A 646 -16.06 -9.38 6.95
C ALA A 646 -17.55 -9.71 6.71
N PRO A 647 -18.05 -10.84 7.22
CA PRO A 647 -19.48 -11.16 7.20
C PRO A 647 -20.31 -10.04 7.86
N PRO A 648 -21.55 -9.80 7.41
CA PRO A 648 -22.43 -8.81 8.03
C PRO A 648 -22.83 -9.22 9.45
N THR A 649 -23.10 -8.24 10.30
CA THR A 649 -23.70 -8.46 11.63
C THR A 649 -25.07 -9.12 11.49
N LYS A 650 -25.33 -10.14 12.30
CA LYS A 650 -26.62 -10.86 12.33
C LYS A 650 -27.73 -9.97 12.89
N THR A 651 -28.98 -10.32 12.60
CA THR A 651 -30.18 -9.59 13.06
C THR A 651 -30.34 -9.54 14.58
N ASN A 652 -29.74 -10.49 15.31
CA ASN A 652 -29.70 -10.54 16.77
C ASN A 652 -28.62 -9.63 17.39
N GLY A 653 -27.91 -8.82 16.57
CA GLY A 653 -26.83 -7.93 17.01
C GLY A 653 -25.46 -8.59 17.10
N ALA A 654 -25.33 -9.89 16.81
CA ALA A 654 -24.06 -10.59 16.89
C ALA A 654 -23.12 -10.23 15.73
N ILE A 655 -21.90 -9.79 16.06
CA ILE A 655 -20.94 -9.20 15.13
C ILE A 655 -20.32 -10.27 14.22
N GLY A 656 -20.44 -10.06 12.91
CA GLY A 656 -19.71 -10.84 11.92
C GLY A 656 -18.25 -10.39 11.86
N ARG A 657 -17.30 -11.33 11.87
CA ARG A 657 -15.86 -11.04 11.83
C ARG A 657 -15.14 -11.92 10.81
N LYS A 658 -13.97 -11.45 10.36
CA LYS A 658 -13.00 -12.26 9.63
C LYS A 658 -11.80 -12.55 10.53
N VAL A 659 -11.29 -13.78 10.48
CA VAL A 659 -10.00 -14.14 11.07
C VAL A 659 -9.04 -14.58 9.96
N VAL A 660 -7.96 -13.83 9.81
CA VAL A 660 -6.85 -14.19 8.92
C VAL A 660 -5.82 -14.94 9.74
N VAL A 661 -5.58 -16.20 9.38
CA VAL A 661 -4.59 -17.07 10.05
C VAL A 661 -3.36 -17.14 9.15
N SER A 662 -2.27 -16.48 9.56
CA SER A 662 -1.15 -16.17 8.69
C SER A 662 0.21 -16.56 9.24
N THR A 663 1.18 -16.77 8.36
CA THR A 663 2.61 -16.75 8.71
C THR A 663 3.11 -15.32 8.95
N ASN A 664 4.42 -15.14 9.15
CA ASN A 664 5.04 -13.82 9.17
C ASN A 664 4.96 -13.07 7.82
N ILE A 665 4.29 -13.61 6.79
CA ILE A 665 3.97 -12.87 5.56
C ILE A 665 3.06 -11.66 5.80
N ALA A 666 2.23 -11.67 6.85
CA ALA A 666 1.42 -10.52 7.25
C ALA A 666 2.13 -9.62 8.29
N GLU A 667 3.33 -9.99 8.74
CA GLU A 667 4.10 -9.24 9.75
C GLU A 667 4.63 -7.92 9.16
N THR A 668 4.98 -7.93 7.89
CA THR A 668 5.58 -6.82 7.12
C THR A 668 4.91 -6.70 5.75
N SER A 669 5.08 -5.55 5.10
CA SER A 669 4.68 -5.27 3.70
C SER A 669 3.21 -5.36 3.29
N LEU A 670 2.31 -6.03 4.05
CA LEU A 670 0.90 -6.19 3.74
C LEU A 670 0.01 -5.42 4.72
N THR A 671 -1.04 -4.77 4.21
CA THR A 671 -2.04 -4.05 5.02
C THR A 671 -3.41 -4.65 4.80
N ILE A 672 -3.90 -5.38 5.81
CA ILE A 672 -5.25 -5.93 5.80
C ILE A 672 -6.16 -4.94 6.53
N ASP A 673 -6.97 -4.21 5.77
CA ASP A 673 -7.92 -3.26 6.33
C ASP A 673 -8.95 -3.97 7.22
N GLY A 674 -9.32 -3.33 8.33
CA GLY A 674 -10.31 -3.84 9.28
C GLY A 674 -9.75 -4.66 10.44
N VAL A 675 -8.46 -5.02 10.43
CA VAL A 675 -7.82 -5.73 11.55
C VAL A 675 -7.71 -4.82 12.78
N VAL A 676 -8.24 -5.30 13.90
CA VAL A 676 -8.25 -4.63 15.21
C VAL A 676 -7.65 -5.51 16.29
N PHE A 677 -7.71 -6.84 16.12
CA PHE A 677 -7.21 -7.79 17.10
C PHE A 677 -6.08 -8.61 16.48
N VAL A 678 -4.91 -8.61 17.14
CA VAL A 678 -3.76 -9.43 16.75
C VAL A 678 -3.52 -10.48 17.82
N ILE A 679 -3.31 -11.72 17.41
CA ILE A 679 -2.92 -12.82 18.29
C ILE A 679 -1.50 -13.22 17.91
N ASP A 680 -0.57 -13.09 18.86
CA ASP A 680 0.85 -13.34 18.67
C ASP A 680 1.35 -14.46 19.59
N PRO A 681 1.49 -15.70 19.08
CA PRO A 681 2.12 -16.79 19.80
C PRO A 681 3.62 -16.63 20.05
N GLY A 682 4.29 -15.68 19.39
CA GLY A 682 5.72 -15.42 19.61
C GLY A 682 6.69 -16.33 18.84
N PHE A 683 6.22 -17.08 17.83
CA PHE A 683 7.04 -17.99 17.03
C PHE A 683 6.99 -17.67 15.52
N ALA A 684 8.03 -18.08 14.81
CA ALA A 684 8.10 -18.13 13.34
C ALA A 684 9.04 -19.27 12.89
N LYS A 685 8.87 -19.78 11.67
CA LYS A 685 9.87 -20.65 11.05
C LYS A 685 11.03 -19.82 10.52
N GLN A 686 12.25 -20.12 10.96
CA GLN A 686 13.47 -19.46 10.53
C GLN A 686 14.41 -20.48 9.87
N LYS A 687 15.12 -20.01 8.84
CA LYS A 687 16.20 -20.77 8.20
C LYS A 687 17.41 -20.81 9.14
N VAL A 688 17.92 -22.00 9.38
CA VAL A 688 19.11 -22.24 10.21
C VAL A 688 20.07 -23.14 9.46
N TYR A 689 21.29 -22.65 9.30
CA TYR A 689 22.41 -23.39 8.73
C TYR A 689 23.44 -23.70 9.81
N ASN A 690 23.81 -24.97 9.93
CA ASN A 690 24.90 -25.40 10.79
C ASN A 690 26.13 -25.74 9.93
N PRO A 691 27.19 -24.91 9.95
CA PRO A 691 28.37 -25.10 9.10
C PRO A 691 29.20 -26.35 9.45
N ARG A 692 29.06 -26.88 10.68
CA ARG A 692 29.82 -28.06 11.13
C ARG A 692 29.30 -29.36 10.55
N ILE A 693 27.99 -29.46 10.40
CA ILE A 693 27.31 -30.63 9.82
C ILE A 693 26.77 -30.35 8.40
N ARG A 694 26.99 -29.14 7.88
CA ARG A 694 26.58 -28.67 6.54
C ARG A 694 25.07 -28.81 6.26
N VAL A 695 24.25 -28.79 7.30
CA VAL A 695 22.79 -28.94 7.19
C VAL A 695 22.12 -27.58 7.26
N GLU A 696 21.24 -27.34 6.30
CA GLU A 696 20.27 -26.25 6.33
C GLU A 696 18.87 -26.80 6.64
N SER A 697 18.16 -26.16 7.57
CA SER A 697 16.82 -26.59 7.98
C SER A 697 15.93 -25.41 8.36
N LEU A 698 14.61 -25.62 8.29
CA LEU A 698 13.62 -24.67 8.79
C LEU A 698 13.18 -25.08 10.20
N LEU A 699 13.51 -24.27 11.20
CA LEU A 699 13.17 -24.53 12.59
C LEU A 699 12.14 -23.51 13.08
N VAL A 700 11.19 -23.97 13.88
CA VAL A 700 10.32 -23.07 14.64
C VAL A 700 11.17 -22.44 15.74
N SER A 701 11.23 -21.12 15.77
CA SER A 701 12.05 -20.36 16.72
C SER A 701 11.28 -19.16 17.27
N PRO A 702 11.59 -18.71 18.50
CA PRO A 702 11.03 -17.49 19.04
C PRO A 702 11.32 -16.28 18.14
N ILE A 703 10.38 -15.34 18.06
CA ILE A 703 10.57 -14.08 17.36
C ILE A 703 11.36 -13.08 18.21
N SER A 704 11.85 -12.01 17.57
CA SER A 704 12.46 -10.87 18.26
C SER A 704 11.41 -9.90 18.79
N LYS A 705 11.82 -8.99 19.69
CA LYS A 705 10.99 -7.88 20.18
C LYS A 705 10.56 -6.97 19.03
N ALA A 706 11.45 -6.71 18.06
CA ALA A 706 11.13 -5.96 16.85
C ALA A 706 9.99 -6.62 16.06
N SER A 707 10.07 -7.93 15.80
CA SER A 707 8.98 -8.70 15.16
C SER A 707 7.67 -8.63 15.96
N ALA A 708 7.73 -8.81 17.28
CA ALA A 708 6.55 -8.72 18.15
C ALA A 708 5.90 -7.33 18.14
N GLN A 709 6.69 -6.26 18.01
CA GLN A 709 6.17 -4.90 17.84
C GLN A 709 5.51 -4.71 16.47
N GLN A 710 6.12 -5.23 15.39
CA GLN A 710 5.54 -5.16 14.05
C GLN A 710 4.21 -5.92 13.92
N ARG A 711 4.11 -7.09 14.56
CA ARG A 711 2.87 -7.85 14.68
C ARG A 711 1.80 -7.04 15.39
N ALA A 712 2.12 -6.50 16.58
CA ALA A 712 1.19 -5.66 17.33
C ALA A 712 0.73 -4.42 16.53
N GLY A 713 1.64 -3.77 15.80
CA GLY A 713 1.35 -2.62 14.96
C GLY A 713 0.33 -2.88 13.85
N ARG A 714 0.02 -4.15 13.51
CA ARG A 714 -1.04 -4.49 12.55
C ARG A 714 -2.44 -4.15 13.06
N ALA A 715 -2.66 -4.13 14.37
CA ALA A 715 -3.95 -3.80 15.00
C ALA A 715 -4.26 -2.29 14.97
N GLY A 716 -3.23 -1.44 15.02
CA GLY A 716 -3.38 0.01 15.22
C GLY A 716 -3.47 0.84 13.94
N ARG A 717 -3.77 0.24 12.79
CA ARG A 717 -3.68 0.95 11.49
C ARG A 717 -4.91 1.76 11.12
N THR A 718 -6.10 1.20 11.35
CA THR A 718 -7.37 1.84 10.93
C THR A 718 -8.13 2.48 12.09
N ARG A 719 -7.89 1.99 13.30
CA ARG A 719 -8.49 2.44 14.57
C ARG A 719 -7.69 1.86 15.74
N PRO A 720 -7.95 2.26 17.00
CA PRO A 720 -7.33 1.64 18.17
C PRO A 720 -7.55 0.12 18.19
N GLY A 721 -6.54 -0.64 18.61
CA GLY A 721 -6.55 -2.10 18.54
C GLY A 721 -5.97 -2.79 19.76
N LYS A 722 -6.03 -4.12 19.77
CA LYS A 722 -5.52 -4.97 20.87
C LYS A 722 -4.60 -6.06 20.32
N CYS A 723 -3.49 -6.32 20.99
CA CYS A 723 -2.58 -7.42 20.69
C CYS A 723 -2.48 -8.37 21.88
N PHE A 724 -2.84 -9.63 21.66
CA PHE A 724 -2.77 -10.71 22.63
C PHE A 724 -1.51 -11.53 22.40
N ARG A 725 -0.50 -11.32 23.25
CA ARG A 725 0.77 -12.05 23.24
C ARG A 725 0.63 -13.28 24.13
N LEU A 726 0.79 -14.47 23.55
CA LEU A 726 0.59 -15.74 24.26
C LEU A 726 1.83 -16.19 25.05
N TYR A 727 2.52 -15.22 25.62
CA TYR A 727 3.73 -15.38 26.42
C TYR A 727 3.75 -14.32 27.52
N THR A 728 4.54 -14.55 28.56
CA THR A 728 4.63 -13.63 29.70
C THR A 728 5.40 -12.37 29.34
N GLU A 729 5.12 -11.27 30.03
CA GLU A 729 5.90 -10.03 29.89
C GLU A 729 7.38 -10.24 30.25
N LYS A 730 7.66 -11.15 31.19
CA LYS A 730 9.03 -11.53 31.57
C LYS A 730 9.76 -12.20 30.40
N ALA A 731 9.10 -13.12 29.68
CA ALA A 731 9.67 -13.76 28.51
C ALA A 731 9.96 -12.72 27.41
N TYR A 732 9.03 -11.78 27.17
CA TYR A 732 9.25 -10.68 26.23
C TYR A 732 10.48 -9.83 26.58
N LYS A 733 10.66 -9.46 27.86
CA LYS A 733 11.76 -8.57 28.27
C LYS A 733 13.11 -9.28 28.33
N ASN A 734 13.14 -10.52 28.83
CA ASN A 734 14.38 -11.19 29.24
C ASN A 734 14.80 -12.37 28.36
N GLU A 735 13.87 -13.01 27.64
CA GLU A 735 14.15 -14.21 26.83
C GLU A 735 14.19 -13.90 25.33
N MET A 736 13.38 -12.96 24.85
CA MET A 736 13.37 -12.52 23.46
C MET A 736 14.53 -11.56 23.15
N GLN A 737 15.16 -11.76 22.00
CA GLN A 737 16.19 -10.87 21.46
C GLN A 737 15.57 -9.57 20.95
N ASP A 738 16.30 -8.47 20.98
CA ASP A 738 15.78 -7.18 20.49
C ASP A 738 15.48 -7.21 18.98
N ASN A 739 16.42 -7.73 18.19
CA ASN A 739 16.32 -7.87 16.75
C ASN A 739 16.54 -9.31 16.30
N THR A 740 15.96 -9.68 15.17
CA THR A 740 16.21 -10.98 14.52
C THR A 740 17.61 -10.97 13.92
N TYR A 741 18.38 -12.06 14.07
CA TYR A 741 19.69 -12.16 13.42
C TYR A 741 19.58 -12.05 11.89
N PRO A 742 20.46 -11.25 11.25
CA PRO A 742 20.56 -11.17 9.79
C PRO A 742 20.68 -12.55 9.16
N GLU A 743 20.00 -12.75 8.03
CA GLU A 743 19.92 -14.06 7.38
C GLU A 743 21.28 -14.59 6.93
N ILE A 744 22.23 -13.69 6.62
CA ILE A 744 23.63 -14.02 6.28
C ILE A 744 24.37 -14.80 7.37
N LEU A 745 24.00 -14.60 8.64
CA LEU A 745 24.64 -15.29 9.76
C LEU A 745 24.09 -16.71 9.99
N ARG A 746 23.01 -17.09 9.31
CA ARG A 746 22.26 -18.32 9.58
C ARG A 746 21.83 -19.09 8.32
N SER A 747 22.41 -18.78 7.17
CA SER A 747 22.13 -19.41 5.88
C SER A 747 23.38 -20.02 5.25
N ASN A 748 23.17 -20.99 4.35
CA ASN A 748 24.26 -21.47 3.49
C ASN A 748 24.63 -20.38 2.46
N LEU A 749 25.93 -20.09 2.35
CA LEU A 749 26.46 -19.01 1.50
C LEU A 749 26.96 -19.49 0.12
N GLY A 750 26.76 -20.77 -0.24
CA GLY A 750 27.26 -21.31 -1.52
C GLY A 750 26.79 -20.54 -2.76
N SER A 751 25.48 -20.24 -2.84
CA SER A 751 24.94 -19.43 -3.93
C SER A 751 25.45 -17.99 -3.89
N VAL A 752 25.60 -17.43 -2.69
CA VAL A 752 26.07 -16.06 -2.47
C VAL A 752 27.50 -15.85 -2.91
N VAL A 753 28.41 -16.74 -2.49
CA VAL A 753 29.81 -16.68 -2.85
C VAL A 753 29.97 -16.78 -4.36
N LEU A 754 29.22 -17.68 -5.00
CA LEU A 754 29.24 -17.82 -6.46
C LEU A 754 28.80 -16.53 -7.17
N GLN A 755 27.77 -15.86 -6.63
CA GLN A 755 27.25 -14.60 -7.15
C GLN A 755 28.22 -13.43 -6.95
N LEU A 756 28.84 -13.31 -5.78
CA LEU A 756 29.87 -12.30 -5.50
C LEU A 756 31.08 -12.48 -6.42
N LYS A 757 31.56 -13.71 -6.60
CA LYS A 757 32.64 -14.02 -7.53
C LYS A 757 32.28 -13.66 -8.98
N LYS A 758 31.04 -13.94 -9.41
CA LYS A 758 30.54 -13.53 -10.72
C LYS A 758 30.49 -12.01 -10.91
N LEU A 759 30.24 -11.25 -9.84
CA LEU A 759 30.30 -9.77 -9.83
C LEU A 759 31.73 -9.21 -9.84
N GLY A 760 32.76 -10.07 -9.82
CA GLY A 760 34.17 -9.64 -9.78
C GLY A 760 34.67 -9.31 -8.38
N ILE A 761 33.97 -9.76 -7.32
CA ILE A 761 34.40 -9.57 -5.94
C ILE A 761 35.24 -10.77 -5.53
N ASP A 762 36.57 -10.59 -5.56
CA ASP A 762 37.51 -11.67 -5.26
C ASP A 762 37.82 -11.82 -3.78
N ASP A 763 37.98 -10.70 -3.08
CA ASP A 763 38.27 -10.68 -1.65
C ASP A 763 36.99 -10.70 -0.83
N LEU A 764 36.51 -11.91 -0.57
CA LEU A 764 35.30 -12.15 0.22
C LEU A 764 35.51 -11.92 1.72
N VAL A 765 36.76 -11.86 2.19
CA VAL A 765 37.08 -11.69 3.61
C VAL A 765 36.97 -10.21 4.00
N HIS A 766 37.44 -9.32 3.12
CA HIS A 766 37.39 -7.88 3.33
C HIS A 766 36.22 -7.20 2.61
N PHE A 767 35.33 -7.97 1.98
CA PHE A 767 34.08 -7.41 1.47
C PHE A 767 33.30 -6.76 2.61
N ASP A 768 32.80 -5.55 2.35
CA ASP A 768 32.19 -4.69 3.36
C ASP A 768 30.76 -5.15 3.69
N PHE A 769 30.62 -6.29 4.35
CA PHE A 769 29.33 -6.75 4.87
C PHE A 769 28.91 -5.87 6.06
N MET A 770 27.64 -5.48 6.12
CA MET A 770 27.09 -4.79 7.30
C MET A 770 27.20 -5.66 8.57
N ASP A 771 26.97 -6.97 8.43
CA ASP A 771 27.24 -7.97 9.45
C ASP A 771 27.96 -9.16 8.77
N PRO A 772 29.29 -9.29 8.92
CA PRO A 772 30.04 -10.32 8.22
C PRO A 772 29.69 -11.72 8.73
N PRO A 773 29.60 -12.73 7.83
CA PRO A 773 29.37 -14.11 8.23
C PRO A 773 30.55 -14.67 9.03
N ALA A 774 30.29 -15.75 9.77
CA ALA A 774 31.37 -16.49 10.42
C ALA A 774 32.37 -17.01 9.38
N PRO A 775 33.69 -16.88 9.61
CA PRO A 775 34.70 -17.36 8.66
C PRO A 775 34.53 -18.84 8.29
N GLU A 776 34.13 -19.67 9.26
CA GLU A 776 33.83 -21.09 9.02
C GLU A 776 32.74 -21.29 7.96
N THR A 777 31.66 -20.50 8.01
CA THR A 777 30.56 -20.56 7.02
C THR A 777 31.03 -20.17 5.63
N LEU A 778 31.86 -19.13 5.52
CA LEU A 778 32.44 -18.70 4.25
C LEU A 778 33.39 -19.77 3.68
N MET A 779 34.23 -20.37 4.52
CA MET A 779 35.11 -21.47 4.13
C MET A 779 34.31 -22.68 3.62
N ARG A 780 33.19 -23.04 4.25
CA ARG A 780 32.33 -24.12 3.78
C ARG A 780 31.69 -23.84 2.43
N ALA A 781 31.32 -22.58 2.17
CA ALA A 781 30.79 -22.18 0.87
C ALA A 781 31.86 -22.25 -0.23
N LEU A 782 33.09 -21.80 0.06
CA LEU A 782 34.23 -21.93 -0.85
C LEU A 782 34.57 -23.40 -1.13
N GLU A 783 34.63 -24.23 -0.09
CA GLU A 783 34.87 -25.68 -0.19
C GLU A 783 33.79 -26.36 -1.04
N LEU A 784 32.51 -26.03 -0.81
CA LEU A 784 31.38 -26.52 -1.61
C LEU A 784 31.55 -26.19 -3.09
N LEU A 785 31.87 -24.94 -3.41
CA LEU A 785 32.02 -24.49 -4.80
C LEU A 785 33.28 -25.05 -5.47
N ASN A 786 34.37 -25.25 -4.73
CA ASN A 786 35.57 -25.94 -5.23
C ASN A 786 35.25 -27.40 -5.56
N TYR A 787 34.56 -28.16 -4.67
CA TYR A 787 34.14 -29.53 -4.99
C TYR A 787 33.18 -29.62 -6.18
N LEU A 788 32.33 -28.61 -6.40
CA LEU A 788 31.47 -28.53 -7.58
C LEU A 788 32.24 -28.14 -8.86
N ALA A 789 33.53 -27.80 -8.75
CA ALA A 789 34.40 -27.23 -9.78
C ALA A 789 33.87 -25.88 -10.33
N ALA A 790 33.11 -25.15 -9.51
CA ALA A 790 32.69 -23.78 -9.80
C ALA A 790 33.79 -22.76 -9.48
N LEU A 791 34.65 -23.08 -8.52
CA LEU A 791 35.89 -22.37 -8.23
C LEU A 791 37.09 -23.32 -8.44
N ASP A 792 38.23 -22.77 -8.84
CA ASP A 792 39.50 -23.50 -8.84
C ASP A 792 40.11 -23.57 -7.43
N ASP A 793 41.32 -24.13 -7.32
CA ASP A 793 42.02 -24.30 -6.03
C ASP A 793 42.57 -22.96 -5.48
N ASP A 794 42.74 -21.96 -6.35
CA ASP A 794 43.12 -20.59 -5.98
C ASP A 794 41.89 -19.74 -5.58
N GLY A 795 40.68 -20.27 -5.75
CA GLY A 795 39.42 -19.60 -5.43
C GLY A 795 38.92 -18.64 -6.51
N ASN A 796 39.41 -18.75 -7.74
CA ASN A 796 38.91 -17.99 -8.89
C ASN A 796 37.69 -18.67 -9.53
N LEU A 797 36.85 -17.88 -10.17
CA LEU A 797 35.67 -18.37 -10.87
C LEU A 797 36.06 -19.14 -12.14
N THR A 798 35.64 -20.41 -12.25
CA THR A 798 35.87 -21.22 -13.46
C THR A 798 34.83 -20.92 -14.54
N ASP A 799 35.07 -21.33 -15.79
CA ASP A 799 34.06 -21.25 -16.87
C ASP A 799 32.75 -21.97 -16.49
N LEU A 800 32.87 -23.13 -15.84
CA LEU A 800 31.72 -23.85 -15.33
C LEU A 800 30.99 -23.04 -14.25
N GLY A 801 31.73 -22.47 -13.29
CA GLY A 801 31.16 -21.60 -12.26
C GLY A 801 30.45 -20.37 -12.84
N ALA A 802 31.05 -19.75 -13.87
CA ALA A 802 30.47 -18.60 -14.56
C ALA A 802 29.13 -18.94 -15.24
N VAL A 803 29.00 -20.15 -15.80
CA VAL A 803 27.73 -20.65 -16.36
C VAL A 803 26.75 -21.05 -15.24
N MET A 804 27.23 -21.68 -14.16
CA MET A 804 26.41 -22.05 -13.01
C MET A 804 25.74 -20.83 -12.36
N ALA A 805 26.47 -19.71 -12.21
CA ALA A 805 25.99 -18.48 -11.60
C ALA A 805 24.78 -17.86 -12.32
N GLU A 806 24.65 -18.13 -13.63
CA GLU A 806 23.59 -17.60 -14.49
C GLU A 806 22.27 -18.35 -14.31
N PHE A 807 22.32 -19.57 -13.78
CA PHE A 807 21.13 -20.31 -13.43
C PHE A 807 20.56 -19.78 -12.11
N PRO A 808 19.25 -19.47 -12.06
CA PRO A 808 18.57 -19.13 -10.83
C PRO A 808 18.32 -20.39 -10.00
N LEU A 809 19.37 -21.07 -9.55
CA LEU A 809 19.35 -22.37 -8.87
C LEU A 809 20.44 -22.41 -7.80
N ASP A 810 20.31 -23.35 -6.86
CA ASP A 810 21.42 -23.66 -5.95
C ASP A 810 22.59 -24.26 -6.74
N PRO A 811 23.86 -24.05 -6.33
CA PRO A 811 25.02 -24.54 -7.08
C PRO A 811 24.96 -26.04 -7.40
N GLN A 812 24.47 -26.87 -6.47
CA GLN A 812 24.29 -28.31 -6.68
C GLN A 812 23.35 -28.61 -7.85
N LEU A 813 22.20 -27.92 -7.91
CA LEU A 813 21.20 -28.09 -8.97
C LEU A 813 21.72 -27.57 -10.32
N ALA A 814 22.41 -26.43 -10.33
CA ALA A 814 23.03 -25.88 -11.53
C ALA A 814 24.09 -26.83 -12.10
N LYS A 815 24.98 -27.36 -11.24
CA LYS A 815 25.98 -28.36 -11.61
C LYS A 815 25.33 -29.63 -12.18
N MET A 816 24.31 -30.15 -11.51
CA MET A 816 23.55 -31.32 -11.95
C MET A 816 22.95 -31.12 -13.35
N LEU A 817 22.32 -29.97 -13.59
CA LEU A 817 21.70 -29.64 -14.87
C LEU A 817 22.74 -29.54 -16.00
N ILE A 818 23.86 -28.86 -15.76
CA ILE A 818 24.92 -28.72 -16.78
C ILE A 818 25.59 -30.07 -17.05
N ALA A 819 25.93 -30.84 -16.00
CA ALA A 819 26.58 -32.14 -16.15
C ALA A 819 25.70 -33.20 -16.82
N SER A 820 24.36 -33.07 -16.72
CA SER A 820 23.41 -34.00 -17.34
C SER A 820 23.52 -34.08 -18.87
N CYS A 821 24.06 -33.03 -19.51
CA CYS A 821 24.35 -33.04 -20.95
C CYS A 821 25.36 -34.13 -21.34
N ASN A 822 26.28 -34.49 -20.44
CA ASN A 822 27.28 -35.54 -20.67
C ASN A 822 26.71 -36.96 -20.45
N HIS A 823 25.58 -37.09 -19.77
CA HIS A 823 24.91 -38.36 -19.50
C HIS A 823 23.74 -38.65 -20.46
N ASN A 824 23.52 -37.79 -21.46
CA ASN A 824 22.41 -37.90 -22.42
C ASN A 824 21.00 -37.94 -21.79
N CYS A 825 20.80 -37.29 -20.64
CA CYS A 825 19.52 -37.28 -19.88
C CYS A 825 19.10 -35.87 -19.44
N SER A 826 19.63 -34.84 -20.10
CA SER A 826 19.38 -33.44 -19.76
C SER A 826 17.92 -33.00 -19.84
N ASN A 827 17.09 -33.61 -20.69
CA ASN A 827 15.66 -33.29 -20.75
C ASN A 827 14.91 -33.72 -19.48
N GLU A 828 15.27 -34.88 -18.93
CA GLU A 828 14.71 -35.43 -17.70
C GLU A 828 15.22 -34.68 -16.48
N ILE A 829 16.53 -34.41 -16.42
CA ILE A 829 17.13 -33.64 -15.32
C ILE A 829 16.61 -32.21 -15.29
N LEU A 830 16.34 -31.60 -16.43
CA LEU A 830 15.68 -30.31 -16.52
C LEU A 830 14.27 -30.35 -15.88
N SER A 831 13.48 -31.40 -16.15
CA SER A 831 12.17 -31.60 -15.51
C SER A 831 12.29 -31.84 -13.99
N ILE A 832 13.23 -32.68 -13.55
CA ILE A 832 13.49 -32.95 -12.12
C ILE A 832 13.91 -31.65 -11.41
N THR A 833 14.84 -30.90 -11.97
CA THR A 833 15.33 -29.62 -11.42
C THR A 833 14.18 -28.63 -11.27
N ALA A 834 13.28 -28.56 -12.26
CA ALA A 834 12.12 -27.70 -12.19
C ALA A 834 11.13 -28.12 -11.10
N MET A 835 10.89 -29.43 -10.94
CA MET A 835 10.02 -29.97 -9.88
C MET A 835 10.61 -29.81 -8.47
N LEU A 836 11.94 -29.85 -8.32
CA LEU A 836 12.62 -29.56 -7.05
C LEU A 836 12.62 -28.06 -6.69
N SER A 837 12.47 -27.19 -7.69
CA SER A 837 12.46 -25.73 -7.52
C SER A 837 11.09 -25.15 -7.12
N VAL A 838 10.07 -26.01 -7.00
CA VAL A 838 8.69 -25.62 -6.66
C VAL A 838 8.22 -26.34 -5.38
N PRO A 839 7.15 -25.86 -4.72
CA PRO A 839 6.58 -26.56 -3.58
C PRO A 839 6.19 -28.01 -3.91
N GLN A 840 6.06 -28.84 -2.86
CA GLN A 840 5.74 -30.25 -3.01
C GLN A 840 4.46 -30.47 -3.84
N CYS A 841 4.57 -31.28 -4.89
CA CYS A 841 3.48 -31.51 -5.84
C CYS A 841 2.41 -32.48 -5.32
N PHE A 842 2.68 -33.27 -4.28
CA PHE A 842 1.72 -34.23 -3.72
C PHE A 842 0.84 -33.56 -2.67
N VAL A 843 -0.47 -33.71 -2.82
CA VAL A 843 -1.48 -33.24 -1.87
C VAL A 843 -1.88 -34.42 -0.99
N ARG A 844 -1.73 -34.31 0.33
CA ARG A 844 -2.06 -35.40 1.27
C ARG A 844 -3.01 -34.92 2.37
N PRO A 845 -4.32 -34.80 2.09
CA PRO A 845 -5.28 -34.30 3.07
C PRO A 845 -5.41 -35.26 4.26
N ASN A 846 -5.59 -34.71 5.47
CA ASN A 846 -5.68 -35.52 6.68
C ASN A 846 -6.85 -36.53 6.67
N GLU A 847 -7.96 -36.18 6.01
CA GLU A 847 -9.18 -36.99 5.93
C GLU A 847 -9.07 -38.13 4.90
N SER A 848 -8.19 -38.00 3.91
CA SER A 848 -8.04 -38.95 2.78
C SER A 848 -6.60 -39.41 2.56
N LYS A 849 -5.80 -39.51 3.64
CA LYS A 849 -4.38 -39.92 3.61
C LYS A 849 -4.15 -41.19 2.78
N LYS A 850 -4.94 -42.23 3.01
CA LYS A 850 -4.80 -43.51 2.29
C LYS A 850 -5.04 -43.37 0.79
N ALA A 851 -6.10 -42.66 0.38
CA ALA A 851 -6.40 -42.43 -1.03
C ALA A 851 -5.30 -41.60 -1.72
N ALA A 852 -4.75 -40.60 -1.03
CA ALA A 852 -3.63 -39.82 -1.53
C ALA A 852 -2.35 -40.66 -1.67
N ASP A 853 -2.07 -41.53 -0.70
CA ASP A 853 -0.92 -42.45 -0.76
C ASP A 853 -1.09 -43.47 -1.91
N ASP A 854 -2.28 -44.05 -2.07
CA ASP A 854 -2.61 -44.97 -3.17
C ASP A 854 -2.49 -44.29 -4.54
N ALA A 855 -2.93 -43.03 -4.66
CA ALA A 855 -2.78 -42.23 -5.88
C ALA A 855 -1.30 -41.92 -6.18
N LYS A 856 -0.52 -41.57 -5.15
CA LYS A 856 0.93 -41.33 -5.27
C LYS A 856 1.66 -42.57 -5.76
N MET A 857 1.29 -43.77 -5.27
CA MET A 857 1.93 -45.02 -5.66
C MET A 857 1.78 -45.36 -7.15
N LYS A 858 0.78 -44.78 -7.85
CA LYS A 858 0.66 -44.91 -9.32
C LYS A 858 1.86 -44.33 -10.08
N PHE A 859 2.55 -43.36 -9.48
CA PHE A 859 3.72 -42.70 -10.08
C PHE A 859 5.05 -43.18 -9.49
N ALA A 860 5.00 -44.00 -8.43
CA ALA A 860 6.16 -44.44 -7.69
C ALA A 860 7.14 -45.17 -8.61
N HIS A 861 8.39 -44.73 -8.60
CA HIS A 861 9.48 -45.42 -9.26
C HIS A 861 10.29 -46.23 -8.24
N ILE A 862 10.65 -47.47 -8.60
CA ILE A 862 11.34 -48.42 -7.70
C ILE A 862 12.68 -47.88 -7.18
N ASP A 863 13.41 -47.14 -8.01
CA ASP A 863 14.70 -46.55 -7.66
C ASP A 863 14.59 -45.22 -6.86
N GLY A 864 13.38 -44.66 -6.67
CA GLY A 864 13.15 -43.59 -5.70
C GLY A 864 12.47 -42.30 -6.21
N ASP A 865 12.49 -41.30 -5.35
CA ASP A 865 11.57 -40.15 -5.36
C ASP A 865 11.85 -39.14 -6.49
N HIS A 866 13.10 -38.94 -6.92
CA HIS A 866 13.41 -38.04 -8.03
C HIS A 866 12.77 -38.51 -9.35
N LEU A 867 12.76 -39.83 -9.57
CA LEU A 867 12.12 -40.44 -10.72
C LEU A 867 10.60 -40.47 -10.58
N THR A 868 10.09 -40.61 -9.36
CA THR A 868 8.66 -40.42 -9.07
C THR A 868 8.20 -38.99 -9.43
N LEU A 869 9.00 -37.95 -9.12
CA LEU A 869 8.70 -36.57 -9.55
C LEU A 869 8.71 -36.41 -11.07
N LEU A 870 9.66 -37.06 -11.76
CA LEU A 870 9.71 -37.09 -13.22
C LEU A 870 8.45 -37.74 -13.83
N ASN A 871 8.02 -38.88 -13.28
CA ASN A 871 6.80 -39.57 -13.71
C ASN A 871 5.56 -38.68 -13.57
N VAL A 872 5.40 -38.02 -12.43
CA VAL A 872 4.27 -37.09 -12.22
C VAL A 872 4.29 -35.96 -13.25
N TYR A 873 5.45 -35.36 -13.51
CA TYR A 873 5.57 -34.29 -14.51
C TYR A 873 5.24 -34.79 -15.92
N HIS A 874 5.75 -35.96 -16.32
CA HIS A 874 5.43 -36.56 -17.62
C HIS A 874 3.94 -36.87 -17.76
N SER A 875 3.33 -37.50 -16.75
CA SER A 875 1.89 -37.79 -16.78
C SER A 875 1.05 -36.52 -16.85
N PHE A 876 1.44 -35.46 -16.13
CA PHE A 876 0.77 -34.16 -16.21
C PHE A 876 0.80 -33.57 -17.62
N LYS A 877 1.96 -33.61 -18.29
CA LYS A 877 2.09 -33.11 -19.67
C LYS A 877 1.34 -33.99 -20.68
N GLN A 878 1.31 -35.31 -20.48
CA GLN A 878 0.56 -36.23 -21.34
C GLN A 878 -0.96 -35.98 -21.28
N HIS A 879 -1.47 -35.57 -20.13
CA HIS A 879 -2.88 -35.20 -19.95
C HIS A 879 -3.15 -33.72 -20.25
N MET A 880 -2.30 -33.07 -21.05
CA MET A 880 -2.51 -31.70 -21.56
C MET A 880 -2.75 -30.64 -20.48
N ASP A 881 -2.05 -30.75 -19.35
CA ASP A 881 -2.18 -29.85 -18.20
C ASP A 881 -3.62 -29.84 -17.62
N ASP A 882 -4.33 -30.97 -17.64
CA ASP A 882 -5.70 -31.08 -17.12
C ASP A 882 -5.77 -30.88 -15.60
N VAL A 883 -6.66 -29.97 -15.19
CA VAL A 883 -6.94 -29.64 -13.79
C VAL A 883 -7.68 -30.79 -13.11
N GLN A 884 -8.62 -31.45 -13.81
CA GLN A 884 -9.40 -32.54 -13.23
C GLN A 884 -8.50 -33.75 -12.94
N TRP A 885 -7.63 -34.11 -13.89
CA TRP A 885 -6.60 -35.13 -13.68
C TRP A 885 -5.74 -34.86 -12.43
N CYS A 886 -5.42 -33.59 -12.14
CA CYS A 886 -4.66 -33.24 -10.95
C CYS A 886 -5.42 -33.52 -9.65
N TYR A 887 -6.72 -33.18 -9.61
CA TYR A 887 -7.59 -33.49 -8.47
C TYR A 887 -7.73 -35.01 -8.27
N ASP A 888 -7.98 -35.76 -9.33
CA ASP A 888 -8.20 -37.21 -9.27
C ASP A 888 -6.94 -37.98 -8.81
N ASN A 889 -5.75 -37.41 -9.03
CA ASN A 889 -4.47 -38.02 -8.66
C ASN A 889 -3.80 -37.38 -7.45
N TYR A 890 -4.50 -36.51 -6.71
CA TYR A 890 -3.95 -35.86 -5.50
C TYR A 890 -2.65 -35.11 -5.78
N VAL A 891 -2.53 -34.47 -6.94
CA VAL A 891 -1.38 -33.64 -7.30
C VAL A 891 -1.77 -32.18 -7.42
N ASN A 892 -0.86 -31.30 -7.02
CA ASN A 892 -1.07 -29.87 -6.99
C ASN A 892 -0.84 -29.27 -8.38
N TYR A 893 -1.93 -28.99 -9.09
CA TYR A 893 -1.94 -28.36 -10.42
C TYR A 893 -1.00 -27.15 -10.51
N ARG A 894 -1.01 -26.28 -9.49
CA ARG A 894 -0.25 -25.03 -9.51
C ARG A 894 1.24 -25.26 -9.33
N SER A 895 1.61 -26.23 -8.51
CA SER A 895 3.03 -26.64 -8.37
C SER A 895 3.55 -27.21 -9.68
N LEU A 896 2.75 -28.05 -10.36
CA LEU A 896 3.09 -28.60 -11.67
C LEU A 896 3.18 -27.52 -12.76
N LYS A 897 2.22 -26.60 -12.82
CA LYS A 897 2.25 -25.47 -13.78
C LYS A 897 3.42 -24.53 -13.52
N SER A 898 3.71 -24.24 -12.26
CA SER A 898 4.90 -23.48 -11.87
C SER A 898 6.18 -24.21 -12.28
N GLY A 899 6.23 -25.53 -12.07
CA GLY A 899 7.35 -26.38 -12.50
C GLY A 899 7.54 -26.31 -14.01
N ASP A 900 6.46 -26.37 -14.79
CA ASP A 900 6.53 -26.23 -16.25
C ASP A 900 7.09 -24.87 -16.69
N ASN A 901 6.68 -23.78 -16.03
CA ASN A 901 7.23 -22.44 -16.30
C ASN A 901 8.73 -22.37 -15.95
N VAL A 902 9.13 -22.88 -14.78
CA VAL A 902 10.55 -22.97 -14.38
C VAL A 902 11.35 -23.75 -15.43
N ARG A 903 10.82 -24.90 -15.87
CA ARG A 903 11.44 -25.75 -16.88
C ARG A 903 11.68 -25.00 -18.20
N GLN A 904 10.69 -24.25 -18.67
CA GLN A 904 10.78 -23.45 -19.91
C GLN A 904 11.81 -22.33 -19.80
N GLN A 905 11.99 -21.74 -18.62
CA GLN A 905 12.98 -20.67 -18.44
C GLN A 905 14.39 -21.22 -18.34
N LEU A 906 14.57 -22.29 -17.56
CA LEU A 906 15.84 -23.00 -17.51
C LEU A 906 16.24 -23.51 -18.91
N SER A 907 15.28 -23.96 -19.71
CA SER A 907 15.54 -24.41 -21.09
C SER A 907 16.03 -23.27 -22.00
N ARG A 908 15.53 -22.04 -21.83
CA ARG A 908 16.03 -20.85 -22.55
C ARG A 908 17.45 -20.50 -22.15
N ILE A 909 17.80 -20.63 -20.86
CA ILE A 909 19.16 -20.41 -20.39
C ILE A 909 20.11 -21.47 -20.95
N MET A 910 19.67 -22.74 -20.98
CA MET A 910 20.42 -23.83 -21.63
C MET A 910 20.65 -23.53 -23.12
N ASP A 911 19.63 -23.08 -23.84
CA ASP A 911 19.75 -22.71 -25.26
C ASP A 911 20.73 -21.54 -25.45
N ARG A 912 20.68 -20.51 -24.58
CA ARG A 912 21.60 -19.36 -24.59
C ARG A 912 23.06 -19.75 -24.44
N PHE A 913 23.36 -20.75 -23.61
CA PHE A 913 24.72 -21.29 -23.40
C PHE A 913 25.03 -22.51 -24.28
N VAL A 914 24.18 -22.83 -25.26
CA VAL A 914 24.38 -23.93 -26.21
C VAL A 914 24.52 -25.30 -25.50
N LEU A 915 23.84 -25.48 -24.36
CA LEU A 915 23.79 -26.74 -23.64
C LEU A 915 22.82 -27.70 -24.34
N LYS A 916 23.32 -28.87 -24.75
CA LYS A 916 22.54 -29.85 -25.51
C LYS A 916 21.41 -30.41 -24.66
N ARG A 917 20.18 -30.36 -25.19
CA ARG A 917 18.99 -31.02 -24.64
C ARG A 917 18.76 -32.37 -25.28
N THR A 918 19.33 -33.41 -24.68
CA THR A 918 19.24 -34.81 -25.10
C THR A 918 18.42 -35.64 -24.11
N SER A 919 17.81 -36.71 -24.63
CA SER A 919 17.17 -37.77 -23.85
C SER A 919 17.65 -39.12 -24.42
N THR A 920 17.92 -40.07 -23.53
CA THR A 920 18.27 -41.45 -23.91
C THR A 920 16.98 -42.17 -24.33
N ASP A 921 17.07 -43.18 -25.20
CA ASP A 921 15.89 -44.00 -25.52
C ASP A 921 15.30 -44.61 -24.24
N PHE A 922 14.00 -44.43 -24.03
CA PHE A 922 13.26 -44.92 -22.87
C PHE A 922 13.34 -46.44 -22.72
N ASN A 923 13.47 -47.17 -23.84
CA ASN A 923 13.59 -48.63 -23.82
C ASN A 923 15.01 -49.11 -23.46
N SER A 924 15.99 -48.21 -23.41
CA SER A 924 17.35 -48.55 -22.99
C SER A 924 17.39 -48.79 -21.48
N LYS A 925 18.17 -49.79 -21.07
CA LYS A 925 18.50 -50.00 -19.65
C LYS A 925 19.21 -48.79 -19.03
N ASP A 926 19.88 -48.00 -19.86
CA ASP A 926 20.66 -46.84 -19.42
C ASP A 926 19.80 -45.61 -19.12
N TYR A 927 18.51 -45.57 -19.51
CA TYR A 927 17.65 -44.39 -19.32
C TYR A 927 17.64 -43.91 -17.86
N TYR A 928 17.19 -44.77 -16.95
CA TYR A 928 17.14 -44.44 -15.51
C TYR A 928 18.52 -44.39 -14.86
N ILE A 929 19.48 -45.20 -15.34
CA ILE A 929 20.85 -45.20 -14.83
C ILE A 929 21.53 -43.85 -15.09
N ASN A 930 21.38 -43.32 -16.30
CA ASN A 930 21.95 -42.03 -16.70
C ASN A 930 21.36 -40.88 -15.88
N ILE A 931 20.06 -40.90 -15.62
CA ILE A 931 19.40 -39.91 -14.76
C ILE A 931 20.00 -39.99 -13.34
N ARG A 932 20.07 -41.18 -12.74
CA ARG A 932 20.62 -41.38 -11.39
C ARG A 932 22.09 -40.96 -11.28
N LYS A 933 22.93 -41.26 -12.30
CA LYS A 933 24.32 -40.77 -12.39
C LYS A 933 24.40 -39.25 -12.49
N ALA A 934 23.51 -38.63 -13.26
CA ALA A 934 23.46 -37.17 -13.34
C ALA A 934 23.10 -36.54 -11.98
N LEU A 935 22.20 -37.14 -11.19
CA LEU A 935 21.90 -36.66 -9.83
C LEU A 935 23.15 -36.66 -8.93
N VAL A 936 24.02 -37.68 -9.05
CA VAL A 936 25.29 -37.74 -8.31
C VAL A 936 26.19 -36.54 -8.62
N ASN A 937 26.19 -35.99 -9.85
CA ASN A 937 27.05 -34.86 -10.20
C ASN A 937 26.76 -33.58 -9.39
N GLY A 938 25.52 -33.39 -8.93
CA GLY A 938 25.16 -32.26 -8.07
C GLY A 938 25.10 -32.61 -6.58
N PHE A 939 24.64 -33.81 -6.26
CA PHE A 939 24.28 -34.22 -4.89
C PHE A 939 25.25 -35.23 -4.26
N PHE A 940 26.47 -35.37 -4.78
CA PHE A 940 27.48 -36.28 -4.22
C PHE A 940 27.87 -35.97 -2.76
N MET A 941 27.61 -34.76 -2.25
CA MET A 941 27.78 -34.43 -0.83
C MET A 941 26.59 -34.85 0.04
N GLN A 942 25.41 -35.07 -0.57
CA GLN A 942 24.17 -35.42 0.10
C GLN A 942 23.85 -36.90 -0.07
N VAL A 943 24.72 -37.72 0.52
CA VAL A 943 24.68 -39.18 0.44
C VAL A 943 24.56 -39.77 1.83
N ALA A 944 23.80 -40.86 1.95
CA ALA A 944 23.74 -41.65 3.17
C ALA A 944 23.92 -43.14 2.89
N HIS A 945 24.57 -43.83 3.82
CA HIS A 945 24.85 -45.26 3.79
C HIS A 945 24.00 -45.99 4.83
N LEU A 946 23.44 -47.14 4.48
CA LEU A 946 22.66 -47.99 5.37
C LEU A 946 23.58 -48.79 6.30
N GLU A 947 23.47 -48.54 7.60
CA GLU A 947 24.18 -49.33 8.61
C GLU A 947 23.47 -50.66 8.91
N ARG A 948 24.21 -51.64 9.43
CA ARG A 948 23.67 -52.98 9.75
C ARG A 948 22.51 -52.96 10.75
N THR A 949 22.46 -51.93 11.58
CA THR A 949 21.39 -51.65 12.55
C THR A 949 20.11 -51.09 11.92
N GLY A 950 20.09 -50.85 10.61
CA GLY A 950 18.90 -50.45 9.84
C GLY A 950 18.60 -48.95 9.83
N HIS A 951 19.49 -48.12 10.37
CA HIS A 951 19.47 -46.66 10.22
C HIS A 951 20.49 -46.23 9.15
N TYR A 952 20.36 -45.01 8.64
CA TYR A 952 21.31 -44.45 7.69
C TYR A 952 22.29 -43.51 8.39
N LEU A 953 23.49 -43.41 7.83
CA LEU A 953 24.54 -42.49 8.27
C LEU A 953 24.94 -41.58 7.10
N THR A 954 24.88 -40.25 7.28
CA THR A 954 25.32 -39.31 6.23
C THR A 954 26.83 -39.34 6.05
N ILE A 955 27.28 -39.20 4.80
CA ILE A 955 28.70 -39.27 4.44
C ILE A 955 29.47 -38.04 4.95
N LYS A 956 30.68 -38.26 5.49
CA LYS A 956 31.58 -37.31 6.18
C LYS A 956 31.05 -36.73 7.50
N ASP A 957 29.80 -36.29 7.56
CA ASP A 957 29.22 -35.62 8.74
C ASP A 957 28.66 -36.60 9.80
N ASN A 958 28.54 -37.89 9.46
CA ASN A 958 28.13 -38.99 10.34
C ASN A 958 26.83 -38.73 11.11
N GLN A 959 25.83 -38.11 10.48
CA GLN A 959 24.53 -37.88 11.10
C GLN A 959 23.64 -39.11 10.93
N VAL A 960 23.06 -39.58 12.04
CA VAL A 960 22.10 -40.68 12.04
C VAL A 960 20.77 -40.17 11.52
N VAL A 961 20.28 -40.76 10.42
CA VAL A 961 19.05 -40.36 9.73
C VAL A 961 18.17 -41.56 9.36
N GLN A 962 16.91 -41.28 9.06
CA GLN A 962 15.94 -42.24 8.53
C GLN A 962 15.35 -41.74 7.21
N LEU A 963 14.86 -42.64 6.37
CA LEU A 963 14.08 -42.25 5.20
C LEU A 963 12.81 -41.53 5.68
N HIS A 964 12.51 -40.38 5.07
CA HIS A 964 11.30 -39.65 5.40
C HIS A 964 10.07 -40.53 5.06
N PRO A 965 9.01 -40.57 5.90
CA PRO A 965 7.84 -41.43 5.68
C PRO A 965 7.06 -41.16 4.39
N SER A 966 7.35 -40.03 3.73
CA SER A 966 6.77 -39.72 2.41
C SER A 966 7.51 -40.37 1.24
N SER A 967 8.63 -41.06 1.44
CA SER A 967 9.36 -41.69 0.33
C SER A 967 8.55 -42.83 -0.28
N CYS A 968 8.66 -43.01 -1.60
CA CYS A 968 8.02 -44.10 -2.34
C CYS A 968 8.84 -45.40 -2.33
N LEU A 969 10.03 -45.40 -1.73
CA LEU A 969 10.86 -46.59 -1.62
C LEU A 969 10.19 -47.63 -0.70
N ASP A 970 9.98 -48.84 -1.24
CA ASP A 970 9.42 -49.99 -0.52
C ASP A 970 10.50 -50.82 0.21
N HIS A 971 11.77 -50.57 -0.11
CA HIS A 971 12.95 -51.17 0.50
C HIS A 971 13.93 -50.10 0.99
N LYS A 972 15.02 -50.53 1.65
CA LYS A 972 16.10 -49.65 2.09
C LYS A 972 17.35 -49.93 1.24
N PRO A 973 17.64 -49.11 0.21
CA PRO A 973 18.88 -49.23 -0.55
C PRO A 973 20.11 -49.08 0.33
N GLU A 974 21.22 -49.75 0.01
CA GLU A 974 22.46 -49.61 0.77
C GLU A 974 23.04 -48.18 0.70
N TRP A 975 22.91 -47.55 -0.46
CA TRP A 975 23.39 -46.20 -0.72
C TRP A 975 22.28 -45.35 -1.32
N VAL A 976 22.09 -44.16 -0.75
CA VAL A 976 21.07 -43.24 -1.22
C VAL A 976 21.60 -41.83 -1.35
N ILE A 977 21.15 -41.13 -2.40
CA ILE A 977 21.22 -39.67 -2.48
C ILE A 977 19.93 -39.07 -1.93
N TYR A 978 20.01 -37.90 -1.33
CA TYR A 978 18.83 -37.17 -0.85
C TYR A 978 18.89 -35.69 -1.22
N ASN A 979 17.73 -35.09 -1.47
CA ASN A 979 17.63 -33.66 -1.77
C ASN A 979 17.61 -32.79 -0.50
N GLU A 980 16.94 -33.24 0.57
CA GLU A 980 16.70 -32.40 1.74
C GLU A 980 16.92 -33.16 3.06
N PHE A 981 17.56 -32.48 4.02
CA PHE A 981 17.67 -32.94 5.41
C PHE A 981 16.57 -32.28 6.25
N VAL A 982 15.78 -33.08 6.95
CA VAL A 982 14.62 -32.63 7.72
C VAL A 982 14.87 -32.90 9.20
N LEU A 983 15.06 -31.83 9.98
CA LEU A 983 15.31 -31.89 11.42
C LEU A 983 13.99 -31.77 12.19
N THR A 984 13.60 -32.86 12.87
CA THR A 984 12.43 -32.91 13.77
C THR A 984 12.82 -33.63 15.06
N THR A 985 11.89 -34.29 15.76
CA THR A 985 12.22 -35.21 16.86
C THR A 985 13.18 -36.33 16.43
N LYS A 986 13.14 -36.71 15.14
CA LYS A 986 14.14 -37.54 14.49
C LYS A 986 14.67 -36.82 13.26
N ASN A 987 15.89 -37.17 12.85
CA ASN A 987 16.45 -36.67 11.61
C ASN A 987 15.99 -37.54 10.45
N TYR A 988 15.42 -36.90 9.42
CA TYR A 988 14.99 -37.57 8.20
C TYR A 988 15.73 -37.03 6.99
N ILE A 989 15.90 -37.87 5.98
CA ILE A 989 16.29 -37.46 4.63
C ILE A 989 15.08 -37.62 3.69
N ARG A 990 14.79 -36.58 2.91
CA ARG A 990 13.59 -36.47 2.07
C ARG A 990 13.96 -36.35 0.60
N THR A 991 13.10 -36.92 -0.25
CA THR A 991 13.30 -37.08 -1.70
C THR A 991 14.56 -37.88 -1.96
N VAL A 992 14.44 -39.20 -1.84
CA VAL A 992 15.56 -40.13 -1.77
C VAL A 992 15.60 -41.01 -3.02
N THR A 993 16.79 -41.26 -3.55
CA THR A 993 17.00 -42.14 -4.73
C THR A 993 18.17 -43.10 -4.48
N ASP A 994 17.98 -44.36 -4.88
CA ASP A 994 19.00 -45.40 -4.85
C ASP A 994 20.16 -45.01 -5.79
N ILE A 995 21.40 -45.17 -5.32
CA ILE A 995 22.60 -45.04 -6.15
C ILE A 995 23.59 -46.18 -5.89
N LYS A 996 24.53 -46.35 -6.81
CA LYS A 996 25.63 -47.31 -6.64
C LYS A 996 26.92 -46.63 -6.16
N PRO A 997 27.71 -47.28 -5.29
CA PRO A 997 28.92 -46.69 -4.72
C PRO A 997 30.04 -46.46 -5.74
N ASP A 998 30.10 -47.22 -6.83
CA ASP A 998 31.07 -47.02 -7.92
C ASP A 998 30.91 -45.65 -8.59
N TRP A 999 29.67 -45.13 -8.67
CA TRP A 999 29.41 -43.83 -9.25
C TRP A 999 29.99 -42.69 -8.42
N LEU A 1000 30.03 -42.85 -7.09
CA LEU A 1000 30.60 -41.84 -6.18
C LEU A 1000 32.10 -41.66 -6.42
N LEU A 1001 32.82 -42.79 -6.55
CA LEU A 1001 34.26 -42.81 -6.83
C LEU A 1001 34.60 -42.29 -8.24
N MET A 1002 33.78 -42.61 -9.24
CA MET A 1002 34.01 -42.19 -10.62
C MET A 1002 33.64 -40.72 -10.89
N ILE A 1003 32.55 -40.23 -10.30
CA ILE A 1003 31.98 -38.91 -10.62
C ILE A 1003 32.57 -37.82 -9.72
N ALA A 1004 32.81 -38.12 -8.42
CA ALA A 1004 33.27 -37.15 -7.44
C ALA A 1004 34.52 -37.66 -6.66
N PRO A 1005 35.61 -38.06 -7.35
CA PRO A 1005 36.79 -38.64 -6.70
C PRO A 1005 37.43 -37.70 -5.68
N GLN A 1006 37.43 -36.39 -5.93
CA GLN A 1006 37.99 -35.39 -5.01
C GLN A 1006 37.27 -35.38 -3.65
N TYR A 1007 35.94 -35.54 -3.65
CA TYR A 1007 35.17 -35.59 -2.41
C TYR A 1007 35.28 -36.97 -1.74
N TYR A 1008 35.29 -38.04 -2.52
CA TYR A 1008 35.40 -39.43 -2.07
C TYR A 1008 36.84 -39.93 -1.95
N ASP A 1009 37.79 -39.03 -1.74
CA ASP A 1009 39.17 -39.38 -1.45
C ASP A 1009 39.28 -40.19 -0.16
N LEU A 1010 39.63 -41.47 -0.31
CA LEU A 1010 39.70 -42.45 0.78
C LEU A 1010 40.80 -42.13 1.80
N GLN A 1011 41.80 -41.31 1.45
CA GLN A 1011 42.83 -40.89 2.40
C GLN A 1011 42.25 -39.99 3.49
N ASN A 1012 41.36 -39.08 3.10
CA ASN A 1012 40.73 -38.08 3.98
C ASN A 1012 39.32 -38.49 4.46
N PHE A 1013 38.84 -39.67 4.05
CA PHE A 1013 37.51 -40.16 4.42
C PHE A 1013 37.49 -40.74 5.85
N PRO A 1014 36.47 -40.41 6.68
CA PRO A 1014 36.38 -40.91 8.06
C PRO A 1014 36.19 -42.43 8.11
N GLN A 1015 36.70 -43.06 9.17
CA GLN A 1015 36.56 -44.51 9.36
C GLN A 1015 35.11 -44.88 9.71
N CYS A 1016 34.43 -45.58 8.81
CA CYS A 1016 33.07 -46.10 8.97
C CYS A 1016 32.81 -47.27 8.00
N GLU A 1017 31.68 -47.97 8.12
CA GLU A 1017 31.33 -49.08 7.20
C GLU A 1017 31.24 -48.60 5.75
N ALA A 1018 30.77 -47.36 5.52
CA ALA A 1018 30.73 -46.73 4.20
C ALA A 1018 32.13 -46.64 3.56
N LYS A 1019 33.17 -46.26 4.32
CA LYS A 1019 34.55 -46.22 3.83
C LYS A 1019 35.03 -47.60 3.40
N ARG A 1020 34.77 -48.61 4.23
CA ARG A 1020 35.16 -50.00 3.95
C ARG A 1020 34.51 -50.51 2.66
N GLN A 1021 33.23 -50.19 2.44
CA GLN A 1021 32.53 -50.55 1.20
C GLN A 1021 33.10 -49.82 -0.03
N LEU A 1022 33.48 -48.55 0.11
CA LEU A 1022 34.14 -47.80 -0.96
C LEU A 1022 35.53 -48.34 -1.27
N GLU A 1023 36.34 -48.72 -0.27
CA GLU A 1023 37.64 -49.38 -0.47
C GLU A 1023 37.51 -50.71 -1.23
N LEU A 1024 36.52 -51.53 -0.85
CA LEU A 1024 36.21 -52.78 -1.56
C LEU A 1024 35.76 -52.52 -3.00
N THR A 1025 35.01 -51.43 -3.22
CA THR A 1025 34.53 -51.05 -4.56
C THR A 1025 35.68 -50.53 -5.42
N GLN A 1026 36.57 -49.70 -4.86
CA GLN A 1026 37.78 -49.20 -5.53
C GLN A 1026 38.69 -50.37 -5.94
N ALA A 1027 38.97 -51.30 -5.02
CA ALA A 1027 39.79 -52.48 -5.33
C ALA A 1027 39.18 -53.34 -6.46
N LYS A 1028 37.84 -53.46 -6.50
CA LYS A 1028 37.14 -54.13 -7.61
C LYS A 1028 37.29 -53.36 -8.93
N LEU A 1029 37.17 -52.04 -8.92
CA LEU A 1029 37.35 -51.20 -10.11
C LEU A 1029 38.79 -51.29 -10.64
N ASP A 1030 39.78 -51.20 -9.76
CA ASP A 1030 41.20 -51.32 -10.12
C ASP A 1030 41.49 -52.71 -10.70
N SER A 1031 40.92 -53.77 -10.12
CA SER A 1031 41.06 -55.14 -10.64
C SER A 1031 40.43 -55.33 -12.03
N LYS A 1032 39.31 -54.66 -12.31
CA LYS A 1032 38.66 -54.69 -13.63
C LYS A 1032 39.45 -53.90 -14.66
N GLN A 1033 39.95 -52.72 -14.31
CA GLN A 1033 40.81 -51.94 -15.20
C GLN A 1033 42.11 -52.70 -15.54
N TYR A 1034 42.67 -53.42 -14.57
CA TYR A 1034 43.82 -54.30 -14.80
C TYR A 1034 43.50 -55.48 -15.74
N GLN A 1035 42.26 -56.00 -15.70
CA GLN A 1035 41.79 -57.06 -16.60
C GLN A 1035 41.44 -56.57 -18.02
N GLU A 1036 41.00 -55.31 -18.18
CA GLU A 1036 40.68 -54.70 -19.48
C GLU A 1036 41.90 -54.04 -20.16
N GLY A 1037 43.00 -53.85 -19.42
CA GLY A 1037 44.26 -53.24 -19.86
C GLY A 1037 45.34 -54.22 -20.38
N PHE A 1038 44.99 -55.46 -20.70
CA PHE A 1038 45.84 -56.46 -21.36
C PHE A 1038 45.11 -57.20 -22.48
#